data_AF-A0A957VNA7-F1
#
_entry.id   AF-A0A957VNA7-F1
#
_cell.length_a   1.000
_cell.length_b   1.000
_cell.length_c   1.000
_cell.angle_alpha   90.00
_cell.angle_beta   90.00
_cell.angle_gamma   90.00
#
_symmetry.space_group_name_H-M   'P 1'
#
loop_
_entity.id
_entity.type
_entity.pdbx_description
1 polymer ?
#
loop_
_entity_poly.entity_id
_entity_poly.type
_entity_poly.pdbx_seq_one_letter_code
_entity_poly.pdbx_strand_id
1 'polypeptide(L)'
;AVHQQMMRLLVLDGRPTAALAQFETCRQTLAEEFGIEPSAETLALVAQIQAAQHTPETPETEVRPVPPSPRSRGLEDWGDAPPNVRLIDREDDLARLAQLVDAGRLQVIALTGLGGTGKTSLAVALAHRIAPQFDVVIWRSLVNAPDAAEIQAQWRRRVAGAAMVEPPPDPDAQAEYLFTHLTQQRCLLVLDNLESVMGAGTDAGRFPARFHGYTRLIRQFAERAHNSLLLITSREQPQICARLERAGLPLRTVEVAGMRPDASELLLRQSGVSGVSGDLQRLAAYYSGNPLALLLAAEAIHDLFGGAVAEYLQTESGVFDDVRILLDQHFARLGSVEEAIMMWLALAREPVAIQTLAAQISPPISTAAVMGALRSLQRRALVERRGGGFTLQNVVMEYTTDRLVKSLQAEILGAPLHILANHALVKMRAKEYIRIIQERLILIPLADALVAHAGRAGAVTRLRRLLDEVRGHTAWSSSYAAGNILNVLRSIEGSLHDLDVSGLTVRDLNLRDTHVEHVNFAGATIKDAAFSQQFGHILRISYHPDGGTIAARTGDEEIRIWRTTDGQLTGAFTMPSNLIFPVLYSPDGRLLLAGGAHTDLILCDADSCETRLVLRGHRHRVWDAAFSADGRYLATASADQTVRIWDPQTGACLHELRGHDDAVMALAFHPDGARLISAADDGRIQV
;
A
#
# COMPACT_ATOMS: atom_id res chain seq x y z
N ALA A 1 12.10 -4.86 55.90
CA ALA A 1 11.41 -6.17 55.84
C ALA A 1 11.60 -6.88 54.48
N VAL A 2 10.96 -6.44 53.39
CA VAL A 2 11.03 -7.15 52.08
C VAL A 2 12.46 -7.27 51.54
N HIS A 3 13.24 -6.18 51.55
CA HIS A 3 14.64 -6.22 51.11
C HIS A 3 15.53 -7.13 51.97
N GLN A 4 15.31 -7.17 53.29
CA GLN A 4 16.05 -8.09 54.18
C GLN A 4 15.77 -9.55 53.84
N GLN A 5 14.52 -9.87 53.48
CA GLN A 5 14.12 -11.21 53.07
C GLN A 5 14.73 -11.60 51.71
N MET A 6 14.78 -10.65 50.77
CA MET A 6 15.46 -10.84 49.49
C MET A 6 16.97 -11.04 49.65
N MET A 7 17.63 -10.29 50.54
CA MET A 7 19.05 -10.50 50.86
C MET A 7 19.30 -11.89 51.46
N ARG A 8 18.45 -12.36 52.37
CA ARG A 8 18.57 -13.72 52.95
C ARG A 8 18.41 -14.81 51.88
N LEU A 9 17.49 -14.64 50.93
CA LEU A 9 17.30 -15.58 49.81
C LEU A 9 18.52 -15.61 48.87
N LEU A 10 19.10 -14.45 48.56
CA LEU A 10 20.30 -14.36 47.73
C LEU A 10 21.52 -15.02 48.39
N VAL A 11 21.62 -14.95 49.72
CA VAL A 11 22.67 -15.63 50.47
C VAL A 11 22.45 -17.15 50.46
N LEU A 12 21.21 -17.62 50.61
CA LEU A 12 20.87 -19.04 50.50
C LEU A 12 21.14 -19.61 49.09
N ASP A 13 21.01 -18.79 48.05
CA ASP A 13 21.32 -19.12 46.65
C ASP A 13 22.84 -19.03 46.32
N GLY A 14 23.70 -18.87 47.33
CA GLY A 14 25.16 -18.80 47.16
C GLY A 14 25.66 -17.51 46.52
N ARG A 15 24.87 -16.42 46.55
CA ARG A 15 25.20 -15.13 45.92
C ARG A 15 25.34 -13.99 46.94
N PRO A 16 26.27 -14.06 47.91
CA PRO A 16 26.42 -13.05 48.96
C PRO A 16 26.79 -11.67 48.41
N THR A 17 27.55 -11.59 47.31
CA THR A 17 27.93 -10.32 46.66
C THR A 17 26.71 -9.61 46.04
N ALA A 18 25.76 -10.37 45.49
CA ALA A 18 24.52 -9.81 44.96
C ALA A 18 23.60 -9.32 46.09
N ALA A 19 23.61 -9.99 47.25
CA ALA A 19 22.87 -9.54 48.43
C ALA A 19 23.42 -8.20 48.96
N LEU A 20 24.74 -8.02 49.00
CA LEU A 20 25.38 -6.76 49.42
C LEU A 20 25.16 -5.62 48.42
N ALA A 21 25.21 -5.89 47.10
CA ALA A 21 24.89 -4.89 46.09
C ALA A 21 23.42 -4.43 46.18
N GLN A 22 22.49 -5.36 46.46
CA GLN A 22 21.09 -5.01 46.71
C GLN A 22 20.91 -4.17 47.99
N PHE A 23 21.70 -4.43 49.03
CA PHE A 23 21.74 -3.59 50.23
C PHE A 23 22.17 -2.16 49.89
N GLU A 24 23.28 -1.99 49.17
CA GLU A 24 23.82 -0.66 48.87
C GLU A 24 22.85 0.16 48.02
N THR A 25 22.28 -0.43 46.98
CA THR A 25 21.26 0.23 46.15
C THR A 25 20.06 0.64 46.99
N CYS A 26 19.53 -0.26 47.82
CA CYS A 26 18.37 0.04 48.66
C CYS A 26 18.68 1.12 49.72
N ARG A 27 19.85 1.05 50.36
CA ARG A 27 20.31 2.06 51.33
C ARG A 27 20.42 3.43 50.67
N GLN A 28 21.01 3.50 49.48
CA GLN A 28 21.21 4.75 48.78
C GLN A 28 19.88 5.39 48.37
N THR A 29 18.96 4.62 47.79
CA THR A 29 17.62 5.13 47.43
C THR A 29 16.83 5.57 48.66
N LEU A 30 16.84 4.80 49.75
CA LEU A 30 16.09 5.15 50.97
C LEU A 30 16.68 6.37 51.70
N ALA A 31 17.99 6.54 51.67
CA ALA A 31 18.66 7.71 52.23
C ALA A 31 18.42 8.97 51.37
N GLU A 32 18.55 8.87 50.05
CA GLU A 32 18.41 10.00 49.12
C GLU A 32 16.96 10.47 48.98
N GLU A 33 16.00 9.55 48.88
CA GLU A 33 14.60 9.92 48.61
C GLU A 33 13.78 10.13 49.90
N PHE A 34 14.14 9.45 50.99
CA PHE A 34 13.31 9.41 52.20
C PHE A 34 14.05 9.76 53.50
N GLY A 35 15.38 9.95 53.47
CA GLY A 35 16.18 10.23 54.66
C GLY A 35 16.15 9.12 55.71
N ILE A 36 15.86 7.88 55.30
CA ILE A 36 15.73 6.73 56.20
C ILE A 36 17.04 5.95 56.22
N GLU A 37 17.67 5.88 57.39
CA GLU A 37 18.86 5.05 57.61
C GLU A 37 18.50 3.58 57.87
N PRO A 38 19.37 2.61 57.50
CA PRO A 38 19.14 1.19 57.74
C PRO A 38 18.97 0.88 59.24
N SER A 39 18.01 0.01 59.56
CA SER A 39 17.84 -0.47 60.92
C SER A 39 19.06 -1.27 61.41
N ALA A 40 19.29 -1.29 62.73
CA ALA A 40 20.36 -2.06 63.35
C ALA A 40 20.33 -3.56 62.97
N GLU A 41 19.14 -4.14 62.81
CA GLU A 41 18.97 -5.52 62.32
C GLU A 41 19.45 -5.72 60.88
N THR A 42 19.26 -4.72 60.01
CA THR A 42 19.73 -4.77 58.62
C THR A 42 21.25 -4.68 58.57
N LEU A 43 21.84 -3.80 59.37
CA LEU A 43 23.29 -3.66 59.48
C LEU A 43 23.95 -4.93 60.06
N ALA A 44 23.30 -5.57 61.05
CA ALA A 44 23.77 -6.84 61.60
C ALA A 44 23.74 -7.98 60.55
N LEU A 45 22.70 -8.04 59.71
CA LEU A 45 22.61 -9.00 58.61
C LEU A 45 23.71 -8.76 57.56
N VAL A 46 23.99 -7.51 57.21
CA VAL A 46 25.08 -7.15 56.28
C VAL A 46 26.44 -7.53 56.84
N ALA A 47 26.70 -7.27 58.12
CA ALA A 47 27.94 -7.65 58.78
C ALA A 47 28.14 -9.18 58.80
N GLN A 48 27.06 -9.96 58.98
CA GLN A 48 27.12 -11.43 58.88
C GLN A 48 27.46 -11.90 57.47
N ILE A 49 26.88 -11.27 56.44
CA ILE A 49 27.16 -11.62 55.03
C ILE A 49 28.61 -11.27 54.66
N GLN A 50 29.12 -10.14 55.14
CA GLN A 50 30.52 -9.72 54.92
C GLN A 50 31.51 -10.63 55.66
N ALA A 51 31.21 -11.01 56.91
CA ALA A 51 32.04 -11.95 57.66
C ALA A 51 32.12 -13.34 57.00
N ALA A 52 31.03 -13.79 56.37
CA ALA A 52 30.99 -15.05 55.61
C ALA A 52 31.83 -15.01 54.31
N GLN A 53 32.15 -13.82 53.78
CA GLN A 53 33.03 -13.65 52.62
C GLN A 53 34.53 -13.63 52.96
N HIS A 54 34.90 -13.54 54.24
CA HIS A 54 36.30 -13.49 54.68
C HIS A 54 36.65 -14.72 55.53
N THR A 55 36.84 -15.85 54.85
CA THR A 55 37.62 -16.99 55.38
C THR A 55 38.85 -17.12 54.48
N PRO A 56 40.08 -17.20 55.02
CA PRO A 56 41.30 -16.87 54.26
C PRO A 56 41.70 -17.95 53.25
N GLU A 57 42.22 -17.45 52.13
CA GLU A 57 42.75 -18.13 50.95
C GLU A 57 43.93 -19.06 51.27
N THR A 58 43.96 -20.20 50.57
CA THR A 58 45.18 -20.99 50.32
C THR A 58 45.66 -20.72 48.88
N PRO A 59 46.97 -20.76 48.63
CA PRO A 59 47.62 -19.87 47.66
C PRO A 59 47.43 -20.28 46.19
N GLU A 60 47.42 -19.24 45.37
CA GLU A 60 47.37 -19.22 43.91
C GLU A 60 48.43 -20.14 43.26
N THR A 61 47.96 -21.09 42.46
CA THR A 61 48.77 -21.69 41.39
C THR A 61 48.59 -20.85 40.14
N GLU A 62 49.66 -20.15 39.74
CA GLU A 62 49.82 -19.56 38.40
C GLU A 62 49.38 -20.56 37.31
N VAL A 63 48.29 -20.25 36.60
CA VAL A 63 47.96 -20.93 35.35
C VAL A 63 48.86 -20.35 34.27
N ARG A 64 50.01 -21.00 34.05
CA ARG A 64 50.77 -20.86 32.80
C ARG A 64 49.87 -21.12 31.60
N PRO A 65 50.03 -20.40 30.47
CA PRO A 65 49.33 -20.74 29.24
C PRO A 65 49.75 -22.15 28.82
N VAL A 66 48.77 -23.05 28.74
CA VAL A 66 48.95 -24.38 28.17
C VAL A 66 49.38 -24.18 26.71
N PRO A 67 50.54 -24.70 26.27
CA PRO A 67 50.92 -24.62 24.87
C PRO A 67 49.84 -25.36 24.05
N PRO A 68 49.44 -24.84 22.88
CA PRO A 68 48.42 -25.50 22.09
C PRO A 68 48.90 -26.91 21.77
N SER A 69 48.16 -27.90 22.27
CA SER A 69 48.23 -29.27 21.77
C SER A 69 48.11 -29.20 20.24
N PRO A 70 48.86 -30.03 19.48
CA PRO A 70 48.76 -30.03 18.03
C PRO A 70 47.29 -30.24 17.65
N ARG A 71 46.67 -29.22 17.04
CA ARG A 71 45.25 -29.21 16.67
C ARG A 71 44.98 -30.39 15.74
N SER A 72 44.29 -31.41 16.23
CA SER A 72 43.57 -32.35 15.37
C SER A 72 42.60 -31.54 14.52
N ARG A 73 42.52 -31.80 13.21
CA ARG A 73 41.52 -31.17 12.33
C ARG A 73 40.15 -31.20 13.00
N GLY A 74 39.52 -30.03 13.15
CA GLY A 74 38.18 -29.90 13.71
C GLY A 74 37.16 -30.71 12.92
N LEU A 75 36.07 -31.13 13.57
CA LEU A 75 35.00 -31.88 12.92
C LEU A 75 34.17 -30.93 12.06
N GLU A 76 34.20 -31.12 10.74
CA GLU A 76 33.41 -30.32 9.79
C GLU A 76 32.31 -31.17 9.14
N ASP A 77 31.04 -30.78 9.31
CA ASP A 77 29.84 -31.38 8.71
C ASP A 77 29.07 -30.31 7.93
N TRP A 78 29.42 -30.14 6.66
CA TRP A 78 28.84 -29.12 5.79
C TRP A 78 27.45 -29.47 5.22
N GLY A 79 26.92 -30.67 5.48
CA GLY A 79 25.58 -31.08 5.04
C GLY A 79 25.26 -30.70 3.59
N ASP A 80 24.17 -29.96 3.40
CA ASP A 80 23.68 -29.44 2.10
C ASP A 80 24.22 -28.04 1.75
N ALA A 81 25.33 -27.59 2.34
CA ALA A 81 25.92 -26.30 2.00
C ALA A 81 26.33 -26.28 0.51
N PRO A 82 26.01 -25.21 -0.24
CA PRO A 82 26.35 -25.14 -1.66
C PRO A 82 27.87 -25.16 -1.86
N PRO A 83 28.40 -26.06 -2.71
CA PRO A 83 29.85 -26.14 -2.96
C PRO A 83 30.31 -24.97 -3.84
N ASN A 84 31.54 -24.48 -3.61
CA ASN A 84 32.23 -23.48 -4.45
C ASN A 84 31.47 -22.16 -4.64
N VAL A 85 31.09 -21.52 -3.54
CA VAL A 85 30.45 -20.20 -3.58
C VAL A 85 31.43 -19.12 -4.04
N ARG A 86 31.09 -18.44 -5.14
CA ARG A 86 31.78 -17.21 -5.58
C ARG A 86 31.15 -16.01 -4.90
N LEU A 87 31.93 -15.27 -4.11
CA LEU A 87 31.51 -13.97 -3.59
C LEU A 87 31.74 -12.88 -4.64
N ILE A 88 30.75 -12.03 -4.83
CA ILE A 88 30.80 -10.90 -5.76
C ILE A 88 30.36 -9.66 -4.98
N ASP A 89 31.27 -8.69 -4.83
CA ASP A 89 31.00 -7.43 -4.10
C ASP A 89 30.59 -7.59 -2.64
N ARG A 90 31.13 -8.61 -1.96
CA ARG A 90 30.79 -8.95 -0.57
C ARG A 90 31.98 -9.04 0.36
N GLU A 91 33.16 -8.62 -0.07
CA GLU A 91 34.36 -8.75 0.77
C GLU A 91 34.35 -7.78 1.96
N ASP A 92 33.79 -6.58 1.78
CA ASP A 92 33.58 -5.62 2.87
C ASP A 92 32.59 -6.19 3.90
N ASP A 93 31.47 -6.77 3.43
CA ASP A 93 30.45 -7.40 4.27
C ASP A 93 31.04 -8.61 5.02
N LEU A 94 31.80 -9.47 4.34
CA LEU A 94 32.48 -10.62 4.91
C LEU A 94 33.51 -10.18 5.97
N ALA A 95 34.32 -9.17 5.69
CA ALA A 95 35.31 -8.65 6.62
C ALA A 95 34.65 -8.06 7.88
N ARG A 96 33.56 -7.32 7.71
CA ARG A 96 32.78 -6.77 8.83
C ARG A 96 32.15 -7.86 9.68
N LEU A 97 31.57 -8.89 9.07
CA LEU A 97 31.00 -10.03 9.78
C LEU A 97 32.07 -10.83 10.52
N ALA A 98 33.24 -11.06 9.91
CA ALA A 98 34.36 -11.72 10.57
C ALA A 98 34.85 -10.92 11.79
N GLN A 99 34.98 -9.58 11.66
CA GLN A 99 35.33 -8.71 12.79
C GLN A 99 34.31 -8.79 13.94
N LEU A 100 33.01 -8.91 13.64
CA LEU A 100 31.97 -9.07 14.65
C LEU A 100 32.10 -10.40 15.42
N VAL A 101 32.52 -11.47 14.73
CA VAL A 101 32.83 -12.77 15.36
C VAL A 101 34.10 -12.69 16.19
N ASP A 102 35.16 -12.06 15.66
CA ASP A 102 36.46 -11.92 16.33
C ASP A 102 36.38 -11.08 17.61
N ALA A 103 35.46 -10.11 17.66
CA ALA A 103 35.18 -9.34 18.88
C ALA A 103 34.65 -10.22 20.04
N GLY A 104 34.23 -11.45 19.78
CA GLY A 104 33.88 -12.47 20.79
C GLY A 104 32.60 -12.19 21.58
N ARG A 105 31.79 -11.21 21.16
CA ARG A 105 30.60 -10.74 21.89
C ARG A 105 29.27 -11.31 21.40
N LEU A 106 29.26 -12.05 20.29
CA LEU A 106 28.03 -12.53 19.65
C LEU A 106 27.96 -14.05 19.70
N GLN A 107 26.79 -14.55 20.12
CA GLN A 107 26.41 -15.95 20.14
C GLN A 107 25.44 -16.30 19.00
N VAL A 108 24.74 -15.29 18.46
CA VAL A 108 23.83 -15.47 17.32
C VAL A 108 24.03 -14.38 16.27
N ILE A 109 24.16 -14.75 15.01
CA ILE A 109 24.14 -13.84 13.87
C ILE A 109 23.03 -14.28 12.91
N ALA A 110 22.11 -13.39 12.58
CA ALA A 110 21.04 -13.66 11.61
C ALA A 110 21.21 -12.78 10.37
N LEU A 111 21.47 -13.39 9.21
CA LEU A 111 21.54 -12.73 7.91
C LEU A 111 20.14 -12.73 7.27
N THR A 112 19.58 -11.55 7.03
CA THR A 112 18.21 -11.37 6.51
C THR A 112 18.18 -10.56 5.21
N GLY A 113 17.19 -10.75 4.32
CA GLY A 113 17.05 -9.97 3.09
C GLY A 113 16.37 -10.74 1.94
N LEU A 114 16.03 -10.06 0.84
CA LEU A 114 15.29 -10.63 -0.30
C LEU A 114 15.87 -11.95 -0.83
N GLY A 115 15.03 -12.84 -1.37
CA GLY A 115 15.50 -14.04 -2.06
C GLY A 115 16.51 -13.71 -3.16
N GLY A 116 17.58 -14.49 -3.31
CA GLY A 116 18.60 -14.27 -4.35
C GLY A 116 19.70 -13.24 -4.04
N THR A 117 19.61 -12.49 -2.93
CA THR A 117 20.61 -11.47 -2.52
C THR A 117 22.01 -12.00 -2.18
N GLY A 118 22.19 -13.32 -2.07
CA GLY A 118 23.47 -13.94 -1.74
C GLY A 118 23.70 -14.21 -0.25
N LYS A 119 22.64 -14.27 0.59
CA LYS A 119 22.75 -14.58 2.03
C LYS A 119 23.44 -15.92 2.31
N THR A 120 22.98 -17.00 1.66
CA THR A 120 23.57 -18.34 1.79
C THR A 120 25.03 -18.33 1.33
N SER A 121 25.32 -17.65 0.22
CA SER A 121 26.68 -17.47 -0.28
C SER A 121 27.59 -16.77 0.74
N LEU A 122 27.12 -15.66 1.30
CA LEU A 122 27.83 -14.92 2.34
C LEU A 122 28.02 -15.74 3.62
N ALA A 123 27.01 -16.51 4.02
CA ALA A 123 27.08 -17.41 5.17
C ALA A 123 28.10 -18.53 4.98
N VAL A 124 28.15 -19.17 3.81
CA VAL A 124 29.16 -20.20 3.48
C VAL A 124 30.56 -19.60 3.53
N ALA A 125 30.77 -18.44 2.89
CA ALA A 125 32.08 -17.80 2.88
C ALA A 125 32.52 -17.33 4.27
N LEU A 126 31.59 -16.80 5.07
CA LEU A 126 31.84 -16.46 6.47
C LEU A 126 32.22 -17.70 7.27
N ALA A 127 31.43 -18.77 7.15
CA ALA A 127 31.67 -20.01 7.87
C ALA A 127 33.05 -20.60 7.53
N HIS A 128 33.46 -20.64 6.27
CA HIS A 128 34.81 -21.09 5.88
C HIS A 128 35.91 -20.19 6.45
N ARG A 129 35.71 -18.87 6.44
CA ARG A 129 36.71 -17.90 6.94
C ARG A 129 36.93 -18.04 8.44
N ILE A 130 35.86 -18.28 9.21
CA ILE A 130 35.93 -18.37 10.68
C ILE A 130 36.08 -19.80 11.19
N ALA A 131 35.86 -20.83 10.37
CA ALA A 131 35.95 -22.25 10.75
C ALA A 131 37.23 -22.61 11.55
N PRO A 132 38.43 -22.11 11.23
CA PRO A 132 39.64 -22.42 12.01
C PRO A 132 39.63 -21.95 13.48
N GLN A 133 38.63 -21.16 13.87
CA GLN A 133 38.40 -20.68 15.24
C GLN A 133 37.48 -21.62 16.06
N PHE A 134 36.88 -22.63 15.41
CA PHE A 134 35.89 -23.54 16.01
C PHE A 134 36.39 -24.99 15.94
N ASP A 135 36.08 -25.75 16.99
CA ASP A 135 36.42 -27.17 17.10
C ASP A 135 35.48 -28.04 16.24
N VAL A 136 34.23 -27.58 16.08
CA VAL A 136 33.18 -28.27 15.34
C VAL A 136 32.41 -27.27 14.48
N VAL A 137 32.20 -27.59 13.20
CA VAL A 137 31.37 -26.80 12.27
C VAL A 137 30.26 -27.69 11.73
N ILE A 138 29.00 -27.27 11.88
CA ILE A 138 27.84 -28.02 11.39
C ILE A 138 26.89 -27.11 10.62
N TRP A 139 26.55 -27.48 9.40
CA TRP A 139 25.61 -26.77 8.55
C TRP A 139 24.33 -27.58 8.31
N ARG A 140 23.14 -26.96 8.49
CA ARG A 140 21.86 -27.60 8.20
C ARG A 140 20.94 -26.69 7.39
N SER A 141 20.36 -27.26 6.33
CA SER A 141 19.32 -26.62 5.54
C SER A 141 17.95 -26.88 6.15
N LEU A 142 17.13 -25.83 6.22
CA LEU A 142 15.75 -25.90 6.70
C LEU A 142 14.73 -25.90 5.57
N VAL A 143 15.17 -26.02 4.30
CA VAL A 143 14.28 -25.98 3.11
C VAL A 143 13.11 -26.95 3.22
N ASN A 144 13.36 -28.17 3.72
CA ASN A 144 12.34 -29.22 3.90
C ASN A 144 11.57 -29.12 5.23
N ALA A 145 11.74 -28.01 5.96
CA ALA A 145 11.08 -27.71 7.23
C ALA A 145 11.19 -28.82 8.31
N PRO A 146 12.40 -29.33 8.64
CA PRO A 146 12.58 -30.35 9.67
C PRO A 146 12.19 -29.83 11.06
N ASP A 147 11.89 -30.74 12.00
CA ASP A 147 11.63 -30.37 13.39
C ASP A 147 12.92 -29.89 14.09
N ALA A 148 12.81 -28.92 14.99
CA ALA A 148 13.93 -28.46 15.80
C ALA A 148 14.52 -29.59 16.66
N ALA A 149 13.70 -30.53 17.13
CA ALA A 149 14.17 -31.68 17.90
C ALA A 149 15.08 -32.59 17.07
N GLU A 150 14.77 -32.75 15.77
CA GLU A 150 15.58 -33.52 14.84
C GLU A 150 16.95 -32.85 14.61
N ILE A 151 16.96 -31.54 14.36
CA ILE A 151 18.18 -30.76 14.20
C ILE A 151 19.07 -30.84 15.45
N GLN A 152 18.49 -30.65 16.64
CA GLN A 152 19.23 -30.75 17.90
C GLN A 152 19.79 -32.16 18.13
N ALA A 153 19.04 -33.21 17.77
CA ALA A 153 19.53 -34.58 17.85
C ALA A 153 20.72 -34.82 16.92
N GLN A 154 20.69 -34.29 15.70
CA GLN A 154 21.81 -34.36 14.76
C GLN A 154 23.04 -33.62 15.30
N TRP A 155 22.86 -32.42 15.86
CA TRP A 155 23.95 -31.66 16.49
C TRP A 155 24.56 -32.41 17.67
N ARG A 156 23.74 -32.94 18.59
CA ARG A 156 24.23 -33.73 19.73
C ARG A 156 25.08 -34.92 19.31
N ARG A 157 24.67 -35.69 18.29
CA ARG A 157 25.44 -36.84 17.78
C ARG A 157 26.83 -36.43 17.26
N ARG A 158 26.93 -35.27 16.61
CA ARG A 158 28.19 -34.79 16.04
C ARG A 158 29.11 -34.18 17.09
N VAL A 159 28.56 -33.37 18.00
CA VAL A 159 29.33 -32.70 19.05
C VAL A 159 29.82 -33.69 20.11
N ALA A 160 28.99 -34.66 20.52
CA ALA A 160 29.38 -35.64 21.55
C ALA A 160 30.34 -36.75 21.07
N GLY A 161 30.48 -36.94 19.75
CA GLY A 161 31.37 -37.96 19.17
C GLY A 161 31.02 -39.41 19.58
N ALA A 162 32.04 -40.27 19.72
CA ALA A 162 31.89 -41.69 20.02
C ALA A 162 31.53 -42.01 21.49
N ALA A 163 31.58 -41.03 22.38
CA ALA A 163 31.15 -41.16 23.78
C ALA A 163 29.64 -40.87 23.89
N MET A 164 28.82 -41.72 23.28
CA MET A 164 27.38 -41.54 23.28
C MET A 164 26.78 -42.09 24.58
N VAL A 165 26.48 -41.20 25.54
CA VAL A 165 25.47 -41.48 26.56
C VAL A 165 24.12 -41.16 25.93
N GLU A 166 23.15 -42.08 26.00
CA GLU A 166 21.78 -41.80 25.53
C GLU A 166 21.27 -40.53 26.21
N PRO A 167 20.86 -39.50 25.43
CA PRO A 167 20.39 -38.27 26.03
C PRO A 167 19.11 -38.53 26.81
N PRO A 168 18.84 -37.79 27.90
CA PRO A 168 17.62 -37.95 28.68
C PRO A 168 16.37 -37.80 27.79
N PRO A 169 15.25 -38.49 28.09
CA PRO A 169 14.02 -38.35 27.31
C PRO A 169 13.38 -36.97 27.44
N ASP A 170 13.72 -36.22 28.49
CA ASP A 170 13.19 -34.89 28.77
C ASP A 170 13.82 -33.80 27.88
N PRO A 171 13.01 -32.97 27.17
CA PRO A 171 13.52 -31.92 26.28
C PRO A 171 14.43 -30.87 26.94
N ASP A 172 14.18 -30.52 28.20
CA ASP A 172 14.99 -29.51 28.90
C ASP A 172 16.36 -30.09 29.28
N ALA A 173 16.39 -31.34 29.74
CA ALA A 173 17.62 -32.09 29.96
C ALA A 173 18.43 -32.35 28.67
N GLN A 174 17.76 -32.55 27.52
CA GLN A 174 18.42 -32.64 26.21
C GLN A 174 19.07 -31.32 25.78
N ALA A 175 18.44 -30.19 26.08
CA ALA A 175 19.01 -28.87 25.83
C ALA A 175 20.21 -28.62 26.74
N GLU A 176 20.09 -28.90 28.05
CA GLU A 176 21.21 -28.80 29.00
C GLU A 176 22.40 -29.65 28.59
N TYR A 177 22.17 -30.88 28.11
CA TYR A 177 23.19 -31.74 27.55
C TYR A 177 23.93 -31.08 26.37
N LEU A 178 23.19 -30.55 25.39
CA LEU A 178 23.80 -29.84 24.25
C LEU A 178 24.64 -28.65 24.70
N PHE A 179 24.11 -27.79 25.58
CA PHE A 179 24.82 -26.60 26.03
C PHE A 179 26.03 -26.89 26.91
N THR A 180 26.05 -28.01 27.63
CA THR A 180 27.23 -28.49 28.37
C THR A 180 28.38 -28.83 27.42
N HIS A 181 28.08 -29.39 26.24
CA HIS A 181 29.12 -29.63 25.23
C HIS A 181 29.51 -28.33 24.51
N LEU A 182 28.59 -27.40 24.27
CA LEU A 182 28.87 -26.09 23.64
C LEU A 182 29.72 -25.14 24.51
N THR A 183 29.86 -25.41 25.82
CA THR A 183 30.80 -24.72 26.71
C THR A 183 32.18 -25.38 26.72
N GLN A 184 32.24 -26.71 26.52
CA GLN A 184 33.48 -27.48 26.46
C GLN A 184 34.19 -27.37 25.10
N GLN A 185 33.42 -27.27 24.02
CA GLN A 185 33.90 -27.14 22.64
C GLN A 185 33.29 -25.90 21.99
N ARG A 186 34.09 -25.18 21.22
CA ARG A 186 33.63 -24.02 20.48
C ARG A 186 33.05 -24.48 19.15
N CYS A 187 31.72 -24.48 19.01
CA CYS A 187 31.02 -24.94 17.81
C CYS A 187 30.47 -23.78 16.97
N LEU A 188 30.55 -23.91 15.65
CA LEU A 188 29.84 -23.08 14.68
C LEU A 188 28.67 -23.89 14.12
N LEU A 189 27.44 -23.47 14.42
CA LEU A 189 26.23 -24.12 13.95
C LEU A 189 25.50 -23.20 12.99
N VAL A 190 25.13 -23.69 11.80
CA VAL A 190 24.46 -22.90 10.77
C VAL A 190 23.08 -23.47 10.46
N LEU A 191 22.08 -22.58 10.47
CA LEU A 191 20.71 -22.84 10.01
C LEU A 191 20.42 -22.00 8.76
N ASP A 192 20.35 -22.66 7.61
CA ASP A 192 20.07 -22.01 6.33
C ASP A 192 18.56 -22.08 5.99
N ASN A 193 17.99 -21.00 5.46
CA ASN A 193 16.58 -20.87 5.04
C ASN A 193 15.54 -21.01 6.16
N LEU A 194 15.74 -20.29 7.26
CA LEU A 194 14.85 -20.35 8.44
C LEU A 194 13.38 -19.99 8.13
N GLU A 195 13.08 -19.28 7.03
CA GLU A 195 11.73 -18.93 6.60
C GLU A 195 10.84 -20.14 6.28
N SER A 196 11.43 -21.31 5.97
CA SER A 196 10.69 -22.54 5.72
C SER A 196 9.94 -23.06 6.94
N VAL A 197 10.37 -22.67 8.15
CA VAL A 197 9.74 -23.05 9.43
C VAL A 197 9.01 -21.87 10.11
N MET A 198 8.85 -20.73 9.41
CA MET A 198 8.12 -19.55 9.90
C MET A 198 6.72 -19.43 9.27
N GLY A 199 5.84 -18.69 9.94
CA GLY A 199 4.47 -18.41 9.52
C GLY A 199 4.39 -17.53 8.27
N ALA A 200 3.24 -17.57 7.61
CA ALA A 200 2.90 -16.72 6.47
C ALA A 200 1.91 -15.62 6.89
N GLY A 201 1.57 -14.72 5.96
CA GLY A 201 0.67 -13.60 6.24
C GLY A 201 1.08 -12.74 7.44
N THR A 202 0.09 -12.45 8.31
CA THR A 202 0.23 -11.64 9.52
C THR A 202 1.16 -12.24 10.58
N ASP A 203 1.45 -13.55 10.49
CA ASP A 203 2.41 -14.24 11.36
C ASP A 203 3.82 -14.32 10.75
N ALA A 204 4.12 -13.55 9.69
CA ALA A 204 5.46 -13.47 9.11
C ALA A 204 6.54 -13.14 10.15
N GLY A 205 7.61 -13.94 10.16
CA GLY A 205 8.68 -13.88 11.16
C GLY A 205 8.37 -14.57 12.50
N ARG A 206 7.16 -15.13 12.71
CA ARG A 206 6.82 -15.97 13.86
C ARG A 206 6.92 -17.44 13.52
N PHE A 207 7.15 -18.28 14.51
CA PHE A 207 7.10 -19.73 14.35
C PHE A 207 5.70 -20.24 14.68
N PRO A 208 5.04 -21.01 13.79
CA PRO A 208 3.81 -21.72 14.13
C PRO A 208 4.02 -22.71 15.28
N ALA A 209 2.93 -23.17 15.91
CA ALA A 209 3.00 -24.06 17.09
C ALA A 209 3.93 -25.27 16.89
N ARG A 210 3.86 -25.92 15.72
CA ARG A 210 4.73 -27.06 15.36
C ARG A 210 6.23 -26.75 15.33
N PHE A 211 6.60 -25.48 15.16
CA PHE A 211 7.99 -25.03 15.03
C PHE A 211 8.44 -24.13 16.19
N HIS A 212 7.66 -24.08 17.28
CA HIS A 212 8.06 -23.36 18.51
C HIS A 212 9.40 -23.83 19.08
N GLY A 213 9.84 -25.05 18.76
CA GLY A 213 11.17 -25.56 19.11
C GLY A 213 12.31 -24.65 18.62
N TYR A 214 12.20 -24.06 17.43
CA TYR A 214 13.20 -23.10 16.92
C TYR A 214 13.20 -21.78 17.71
N THR A 215 12.03 -21.31 18.18
CA THR A 215 11.97 -20.14 19.07
C THR A 215 12.70 -20.39 20.37
N ARG A 216 12.54 -21.60 20.96
CA ARG A 216 13.24 -22.00 22.18
C ARG A 216 14.74 -22.11 21.93
N LEU A 217 15.15 -22.76 20.85
CA LEU A 217 16.55 -22.95 20.47
C LEU A 217 17.30 -21.63 20.31
N ILE A 218 16.78 -20.71 19.48
CA ILE A 218 17.41 -19.39 19.25
C ILE A 218 17.52 -18.60 20.56
N ARG A 219 16.48 -18.68 21.41
CA ARG A 219 16.50 -18.03 22.73
C ARG A 219 17.60 -18.60 23.62
N GLN A 220 17.72 -19.93 23.71
CA GLN A 220 18.74 -20.59 24.53
C GLN A 220 20.15 -20.20 24.07
N PHE A 221 20.40 -20.09 22.76
CA PHE A 221 21.67 -19.61 22.21
C PHE A 221 21.98 -18.15 22.52
N ALA A 222 20.98 -17.32 22.81
CA ALA A 222 21.20 -15.91 23.14
C ALA A 222 21.28 -15.67 24.66
N GLU A 223 20.66 -16.52 25.47
CA GLU A 223 20.53 -16.33 26.93
C GLU A 223 21.56 -17.12 27.75
N ARG A 224 22.07 -18.25 27.23
CA ARG A 224 22.97 -19.13 27.98
C ARG A 224 24.44 -18.77 27.75
N ALA A 225 25.27 -18.94 28.77
CA ALA A 225 26.71 -18.79 28.64
C ALA A 225 27.31 -19.97 27.85
N HIS A 226 27.93 -19.67 26.70
CA HIS A 226 28.70 -20.60 25.87
C HIS A 226 29.61 -19.83 24.92
N ASN A 227 30.61 -20.51 24.37
CA ASN A 227 31.60 -19.92 23.44
C ASN A 227 31.29 -20.19 21.96
N SER A 228 30.22 -20.93 21.70
CA SER A 228 29.75 -21.33 20.36
C SER A 228 28.95 -20.22 19.65
N LEU A 229 28.84 -20.31 18.32
CA LEU A 229 28.12 -19.36 17.46
C LEU A 229 27.01 -20.06 16.66
N LEU A 230 25.81 -19.47 16.66
CA LEU A 230 24.70 -19.83 15.78
C LEU A 230 24.58 -18.81 14.64
N LEU A 231 24.80 -19.26 13.41
CA LEU A 231 24.59 -18.47 12.20
C LEU A 231 23.26 -18.86 11.55
N ILE A 232 22.44 -17.88 11.20
CA ILE A 232 21.12 -18.07 10.62
C ILE A 232 21.05 -17.32 9.30
N THR A 233 20.48 -17.92 8.26
CA THR A 233 20.05 -17.18 7.07
C THR A 233 18.52 -17.20 6.98
N SER A 234 17.92 -16.09 6.56
CA SER A 234 16.50 -16.08 6.22
C SER A 234 16.11 -15.00 5.22
N ARG A 235 15.06 -15.26 4.42
CA ARG A 235 14.42 -14.24 3.58
C ARG A 235 13.59 -13.22 4.35
N GLU A 236 13.17 -13.57 5.55
CA GLU A 236 12.32 -12.73 6.41
C GLU A 236 13.00 -12.50 7.76
N GLN A 237 12.82 -11.33 8.38
CA GLN A 237 13.38 -11.10 9.71
C GLN A 237 12.63 -11.91 10.79
N PRO A 238 13.30 -12.84 11.53
CA PRO A 238 12.66 -13.59 12.61
C PRO A 238 12.35 -12.66 13.80
N GLN A 239 11.10 -12.69 14.27
CA GLN A 239 10.64 -11.79 15.34
C GLN A 239 11.39 -12.04 16.66
N ILE A 240 11.76 -13.29 16.93
CA ILE A 240 12.54 -13.64 18.12
C ILE A 240 13.92 -12.96 18.10
N CYS A 241 14.61 -12.95 16.96
CA CYS A 241 15.91 -12.29 16.82
C CYS A 241 15.78 -10.79 17.09
N ALA A 242 14.83 -10.11 16.44
CA ALA A 242 14.60 -8.68 16.65
C ALA A 242 14.26 -8.33 18.12
N ARG A 243 13.57 -9.22 18.83
CA ARG A 243 13.22 -9.04 20.25
C ARG A 243 14.45 -9.21 21.16
N LEU A 244 15.25 -10.24 20.94
CA LEU A 244 16.43 -10.54 21.75
C LEU A 244 17.54 -9.51 21.53
N GLU A 245 17.73 -9.04 20.30
CA GLU A 245 18.66 -7.95 19.98
C GLU A 245 18.29 -6.65 20.72
N ARG A 246 17.00 -6.29 20.76
CA ARG A 246 16.51 -5.13 21.53
C ARG A 246 16.66 -5.28 23.04
N ALA A 247 16.70 -6.51 23.54
CA ALA A 247 16.95 -6.82 24.95
C ALA A 247 18.46 -6.75 25.30
N GLY A 248 19.34 -6.46 24.34
CA GLY A 248 20.78 -6.35 24.57
C GLY A 248 21.51 -7.69 24.69
N LEU A 249 20.88 -8.80 24.30
CA LEU A 249 21.52 -10.11 24.27
C LEU A 249 22.59 -10.18 23.16
N PRO A 250 23.55 -11.13 23.23
CA PRO A 250 24.64 -11.32 22.26
C PRO A 250 24.14 -11.85 20.89
N LEU A 251 23.21 -11.13 20.27
CA LEU A 251 22.59 -11.44 19.00
C LEU A 251 22.64 -10.21 18.09
N ARG A 252 22.99 -10.41 16.82
CA ARG A 252 22.93 -9.36 15.80
C ARG A 252 22.16 -9.81 14.58
N THR A 253 21.19 -9.01 14.13
CA THR A 253 20.58 -9.15 12.80
C THR A 253 21.32 -8.27 11.80
N VAL A 254 21.71 -8.84 10.66
CA VAL A 254 22.40 -8.13 9.58
C VAL A 254 21.58 -8.26 8.30
N GLU A 255 21.12 -7.13 7.79
CA GLU A 255 20.39 -7.08 6.52
C GLU A 255 21.37 -7.11 5.34
N VAL A 256 21.21 -8.09 4.46
CA VAL A 256 22.00 -8.25 3.24
C VAL A 256 21.25 -7.53 2.11
N ALA A 257 21.70 -6.32 1.81
CA ALA A 257 21.17 -5.49 0.73
C ALA A 257 21.57 -6.04 -0.66
N GLY A 258 21.04 -5.46 -1.74
CA GLY A 258 21.56 -5.68 -3.09
C GLY A 258 23.02 -5.26 -3.26
N MET A 259 23.65 -5.65 -4.37
CA MET A 259 25.01 -5.22 -4.73
C MET A 259 25.05 -3.72 -5.00
N ARG A 260 26.24 -3.13 -4.85
CA ARG A 260 26.47 -1.73 -5.21
C ARG A 260 26.27 -1.53 -6.73
N PRO A 261 25.91 -0.31 -7.18
CA PRO A 261 25.71 -0.04 -8.61
C PRO A 261 26.91 -0.45 -9.48
N ASP A 262 28.12 -0.09 -9.08
CA ASP A 262 29.35 -0.38 -9.82
C ASP A 262 29.63 -1.88 -9.94
N ALA A 263 29.36 -2.62 -8.86
CA ALA A 263 29.49 -4.07 -8.84
C ALA A 263 28.39 -4.78 -9.64
N SER A 264 27.17 -4.27 -9.60
CA SER A 264 26.08 -4.77 -10.41
C SER A 264 26.38 -4.59 -11.90
N GLU A 265 26.93 -3.44 -12.28
CA GLU A 265 27.40 -3.19 -13.64
C GLU A 265 28.51 -4.17 -14.03
N LEU A 266 29.50 -4.38 -13.16
CA LEU A 266 30.60 -5.32 -13.40
C LEU A 266 30.09 -6.76 -13.55
N LEU A 267 29.11 -7.18 -12.73
CA LEU A 267 28.48 -8.49 -12.86
C LEU A 267 27.80 -8.65 -14.21
N LEU A 268 26.96 -7.68 -14.61
CA LEU A 268 26.26 -7.71 -15.90
C LEU A 268 27.24 -7.81 -17.08
N ARG A 269 28.35 -7.05 -17.04
CA ARG A 269 29.40 -7.12 -18.06
C ARG A 269 30.09 -8.48 -18.10
N GLN A 270 30.38 -9.07 -16.93
CA GLN A 270 30.97 -10.41 -16.84
C GLN A 270 30.01 -11.51 -17.32
N SER A 271 28.70 -11.27 -17.20
CA SER A 271 27.65 -12.17 -17.67
C SER A 271 27.31 -12.03 -19.15
N GLY A 272 28.17 -11.37 -19.95
CA GLY A 272 28.02 -11.31 -21.41
C GLY A 272 27.06 -10.23 -21.90
N VAL A 273 26.71 -9.27 -21.05
CA VAL A 273 25.80 -8.18 -21.39
C VAL A 273 26.58 -6.89 -21.70
N SER A 274 26.14 -6.17 -22.73
CA SER A 274 26.75 -4.97 -23.28
C SER A 274 25.79 -3.77 -23.22
N GLY A 275 26.35 -2.58 -22.96
CA GLY A 275 25.59 -1.35 -22.83
C GLY A 275 26.42 -0.20 -22.27
N VAL A 276 25.91 1.02 -22.40
CA VAL A 276 26.48 2.18 -21.71
C VAL A 276 26.22 2.07 -20.21
N SER A 277 27.12 2.61 -19.37
CA SER A 277 26.99 2.49 -17.91
C SER A 277 25.64 2.98 -17.38
N GLY A 278 25.05 4.02 -17.99
CA GLY A 278 23.72 4.50 -17.61
C GLY A 278 22.57 3.51 -17.86
N ASP A 279 22.69 2.61 -18.83
CA ASP A 279 21.70 1.55 -19.09
C ASP A 279 21.91 0.37 -18.13
N LEU A 280 23.15 -0.02 -17.90
CA LEU A 280 23.50 -1.09 -16.96
C LEU A 280 23.15 -0.70 -15.52
N GLN A 281 23.36 0.55 -15.12
CA GLN A 281 22.94 1.07 -13.83
C GLN A 281 21.42 1.14 -13.71
N ARG A 282 20.70 1.47 -14.79
CA ARG A 282 19.23 1.39 -14.82
C ARG A 282 18.74 -0.03 -14.64
N LEU A 283 19.35 -1.01 -15.30
CA LEU A 283 19.05 -2.43 -15.12
C LEU A 283 19.37 -2.91 -13.69
N ALA A 284 20.52 -2.54 -13.16
CA ALA A 284 20.92 -2.82 -11.78
C ALA A 284 19.93 -2.24 -10.76
N ALA A 285 19.54 -0.98 -10.95
CA ALA A 285 18.56 -0.30 -10.10
C ALA A 285 17.17 -0.92 -10.24
N TYR A 286 16.79 -1.35 -11.45
CA TYR A 286 15.54 -2.07 -11.70
C TYR A 286 15.47 -3.29 -10.79
N TYR A 287 16.48 -4.16 -10.82
CA TYR A 287 16.59 -5.36 -9.99
C TYR A 287 17.06 -5.13 -8.54
N SER A 288 17.14 -3.87 -8.10
CA SER A 288 17.58 -3.49 -6.75
C SER A 288 18.93 -4.12 -6.37
N GLY A 289 19.83 -4.33 -7.34
CA GLY A 289 21.13 -4.96 -7.14
C GLY A 289 21.06 -6.45 -6.76
N ASN A 290 19.93 -7.14 -6.95
CA ASN A 290 19.81 -8.55 -6.61
C ASN A 290 20.69 -9.42 -7.55
N PRO A 291 21.76 -10.07 -7.07
CA PRO A 291 22.70 -10.80 -7.92
C PRO A 291 22.05 -11.90 -8.74
N LEU A 292 21.18 -12.72 -8.12
CA LEU A 292 20.53 -13.81 -8.83
C LEU A 292 19.60 -13.26 -9.93
N ALA A 293 18.80 -12.24 -9.61
CA ALA A 293 17.92 -11.63 -10.59
C ALA A 293 18.70 -10.98 -11.74
N LEU A 294 19.86 -10.37 -11.46
CA LEU A 294 20.73 -9.77 -12.47
C LEU A 294 21.41 -10.82 -13.35
N LEU A 295 21.80 -11.98 -12.80
CA LEU A 295 22.35 -13.09 -13.59
C LEU A 295 21.30 -13.68 -14.53
N LEU A 296 20.09 -13.91 -14.03
CA LEU A 296 18.97 -14.42 -14.83
C LEU A 296 18.56 -13.42 -15.92
N ALA A 297 18.51 -12.14 -15.57
CA ALA A 297 18.27 -11.08 -16.54
C ALA A 297 19.38 -11.00 -17.59
N ALA A 298 20.64 -11.16 -17.18
CA ALA A 298 21.77 -11.15 -18.09
C ALA A 298 21.71 -12.30 -19.11
N GLU A 299 21.39 -13.51 -18.65
CA GLU A 299 21.19 -14.68 -19.50
C GLU A 299 20.07 -14.45 -20.52
N ALA A 300 18.91 -13.99 -20.06
CA ALA A 300 17.78 -13.74 -20.95
C ALA A 300 18.03 -12.57 -21.93
N ILE A 301 18.77 -11.52 -21.52
CA ILE A 301 19.20 -10.44 -22.43
C ILE A 301 20.19 -10.96 -23.47
N HIS A 302 21.09 -11.85 -23.07
CA HIS A 302 22.01 -12.51 -24.00
C HIS A 302 21.25 -13.32 -25.05
N ASP A 303 20.30 -14.15 -24.60
CA ASP A 303 19.55 -15.07 -25.46
C ASP A 303 18.60 -14.35 -26.43
N LEU A 304 17.89 -13.32 -25.95
CA LEU A 304 16.83 -12.66 -26.73
C LEU A 304 17.31 -11.41 -27.49
N PHE A 305 18.34 -10.72 -26.99
CA PHE A 305 18.79 -9.42 -27.51
C PHE A 305 20.29 -9.41 -27.83
N GLY A 306 20.95 -10.57 -27.93
CA GLY A 306 22.38 -10.67 -28.23
C GLY A 306 23.27 -9.97 -27.19
N GLY A 307 22.75 -9.76 -25.97
CA GLY A 307 23.45 -9.05 -24.91
C GLY A 307 23.26 -7.53 -24.91
N ALA A 308 22.44 -6.93 -25.76
CA ALA A 308 22.26 -5.47 -25.81
C ALA A 308 21.22 -4.96 -24.79
N VAL A 309 21.65 -4.33 -23.69
CA VAL A 309 20.72 -3.79 -22.66
C VAL A 309 19.84 -2.68 -23.20
N ALA A 310 20.35 -1.84 -24.10
CA ALA A 310 19.61 -0.70 -24.62
C ALA A 310 18.34 -1.14 -25.36
N GLU A 311 18.39 -2.26 -26.08
CA GLU A 311 17.24 -2.84 -26.80
C GLU A 311 16.25 -3.45 -25.81
N TYR A 312 16.74 -4.18 -24.81
CA TYR A 312 15.90 -4.72 -23.74
C TYR A 312 15.15 -3.62 -22.97
N LEU A 313 15.80 -2.49 -22.64
CA LEU A 313 15.17 -1.39 -21.93
C LEU A 313 14.10 -0.66 -22.77
N GLN A 314 14.03 -0.91 -24.08
CA GLN A 314 12.96 -0.39 -24.95
C GLN A 314 11.71 -1.28 -24.94
N THR A 315 11.82 -2.55 -24.54
CA THR A 315 10.67 -3.46 -24.39
C THR A 315 9.89 -3.21 -23.09
N GLU A 316 8.55 -3.16 -23.18
CA GLU A 316 7.67 -2.73 -22.07
C GLU A 316 7.41 -3.80 -20.98
N SER A 317 7.92 -5.05 -21.08
CA SER A 317 7.72 -6.09 -20.07
C SER A 317 9.04 -6.62 -19.49
N GLY A 318 9.46 -6.06 -18.35
CA GLY A 318 10.82 -6.20 -17.83
C GLY A 318 11.08 -7.26 -16.75
N VAL A 319 10.17 -8.20 -16.46
CA VAL A 319 10.43 -9.25 -15.44
C VAL A 319 10.53 -10.62 -16.11
N PHE A 320 11.73 -11.21 -16.11
CA PHE A 320 11.97 -12.56 -16.64
C PHE A 320 11.35 -13.64 -15.76
N ASP A 321 11.03 -14.79 -16.37
CA ASP A 321 10.26 -15.86 -15.74
C ASP A 321 10.90 -16.40 -14.45
N ASP A 322 12.22 -16.46 -14.36
CA ASP A 322 12.89 -16.94 -13.14
C ASP A 322 12.81 -15.95 -11.96
N VAL A 323 12.77 -14.64 -12.24
CA VAL A 323 12.49 -13.62 -11.20
C VAL A 323 11.01 -13.65 -10.84
N ARG A 324 10.12 -13.93 -11.80
CA ARG A 324 8.70 -14.18 -11.52
C ARG A 324 8.53 -15.35 -10.57
N ILE A 325 9.22 -16.47 -10.77
CA ILE A 325 9.15 -17.64 -9.87
C ILE A 325 9.51 -17.26 -8.43
N LEU A 326 10.57 -16.47 -8.23
CA LEU A 326 10.96 -16.00 -6.89
C LEU A 326 9.89 -15.08 -6.27
N LEU A 327 9.31 -14.18 -7.06
CA LEU A 327 8.24 -13.30 -6.61
C LEU A 327 6.93 -14.06 -6.37
N ASP A 328 6.59 -15.04 -7.20
CA ASP A 328 5.44 -15.93 -7.04
C ASP A 328 5.49 -16.65 -5.69
N GLN A 329 6.67 -17.15 -5.29
CA GLN A 329 6.88 -17.75 -3.97
C GLN A 329 6.63 -16.76 -2.82
N HIS A 330 7.05 -15.50 -2.97
CA HIS A 330 6.79 -14.45 -1.97
C HIS A 330 5.29 -14.10 -1.90
N PHE A 331 4.62 -14.01 -3.05
CA PHE A 331 3.20 -13.68 -3.13
C PHE A 331 2.30 -14.81 -2.64
N ALA A 332 2.67 -16.07 -2.87
CA ALA A 332 1.92 -17.24 -2.38
C ALA A 332 1.82 -17.29 -0.84
N ARG A 333 2.70 -16.58 -0.13
CA ARG A 333 2.71 -16.48 1.33
C ARG A 333 2.03 -15.22 1.87
N LEU A 334 1.41 -14.38 1.02
CA LEU A 334 0.73 -13.15 1.46
C LEU A 334 -0.66 -13.45 2.02
N GLY A 335 -1.06 -12.70 3.03
CA GLY A 335 -2.45 -12.63 3.48
C GLY A 335 -3.28 -11.69 2.60
N SER A 336 -4.61 -11.77 2.68
CA SER A 336 -5.53 -10.96 1.87
C SER A 336 -5.31 -9.45 2.00
N VAL A 337 -5.06 -8.96 3.22
CA VAL A 337 -4.78 -7.54 3.47
C VAL A 337 -3.43 -7.11 2.89
N GLU A 338 -2.43 -7.98 2.96
CA GLU A 338 -1.10 -7.70 2.39
C GLU A 338 -1.18 -7.63 0.86
N GLU A 339 -1.86 -8.60 0.22
CA GLU A 339 -2.09 -8.59 -1.22
C GLU A 339 -2.91 -7.36 -1.64
N ALA A 340 -3.97 -7.01 -0.91
CA ALA A 340 -4.76 -5.81 -1.19
C ALA A 340 -3.90 -4.53 -1.14
N ILE A 341 -2.99 -4.40 -0.16
CA ILE A 341 -2.06 -3.27 -0.05
C ILE A 341 -1.05 -3.28 -1.19
N MET A 342 -0.49 -4.43 -1.56
CA MET A 342 0.45 -4.55 -2.68
C MET A 342 -0.20 -4.09 -3.98
N MET A 343 -1.42 -4.57 -4.29
CA MET A 343 -2.19 -4.12 -5.45
C MET A 343 -2.44 -2.61 -5.40
N TRP A 344 -2.76 -2.07 -4.22
CA TRP A 344 -2.98 -0.64 -4.05
C TRP A 344 -1.74 0.21 -4.27
N LEU A 345 -0.58 -0.22 -3.78
CA LEU A 345 0.68 0.48 -4.00
C LEU A 345 1.12 0.42 -5.46
N ALA A 346 0.85 -0.70 -6.15
CA ALA A 346 1.07 -0.83 -7.58
C ALA A 346 0.17 0.12 -8.40
N LEU A 347 -1.09 0.29 -8.00
CA LEU A 347 -2.02 1.25 -8.62
C LEU A 347 -1.64 2.71 -8.33
N ALA A 348 -1.17 3.00 -7.11
CA ALA A 348 -0.88 4.37 -6.68
C ALA A 348 0.35 4.97 -7.36
N ARG A 349 1.37 4.15 -7.66
CA ARG A 349 2.63 4.54 -8.33
C ARG A 349 3.40 5.69 -7.66
N GLU A 350 3.06 6.03 -6.42
CA GLU A 350 3.77 6.99 -5.58
C GLU A 350 3.70 6.54 -4.11
N PRO A 351 4.58 7.04 -3.23
CA PRO A 351 4.54 6.68 -1.82
C PRO A 351 3.21 7.08 -1.16
N VAL A 352 2.52 6.11 -0.54
CA VAL A 352 1.20 6.31 0.05
C VAL A 352 1.26 6.29 1.57
N ALA A 353 0.58 7.24 2.22
CA ALA A 353 0.44 7.27 3.68
C ALA A 353 -0.51 6.18 4.20
N ILE A 354 -0.32 5.77 5.45
CA ILE A 354 -1.10 4.70 6.09
C ILE A 354 -2.60 5.05 6.16
N GLN A 355 -2.92 6.30 6.50
CA GLN A 355 -4.30 6.78 6.58
C GLN A 355 -4.99 6.71 5.22
N THR A 356 -4.26 7.06 4.16
CA THR A 356 -4.74 6.99 2.78
C THR A 356 -5.01 5.55 2.35
N LEU A 357 -4.10 4.61 2.64
CA LEU A 357 -4.32 3.17 2.36
C LEU A 357 -5.55 2.63 3.10
N ALA A 358 -5.70 2.96 4.39
CA ALA A 358 -6.84 2.52 5.20
C ALA A 358 -8.19 3.02 4.66
N ALA A 359 -8.24 4.28 4.18
CA ALA A 359 -9.46 4.90 3.69
C ALA A 359 -9.85 4.50 2.26
N GLN A 360 -8.87 4.14 1.42
CA GLN A 360 -9.12 3.96 -0.01
C GLN A 360 -9.34 2.50 -0.44
N ILE A 361 -8.84 1.53 0.33
CA ILE A 361 -9.21 0.12 0.14
C ILE A 361 -10.70 -0.03 0.49
N SER A 362 -11.48 -0.66 -0.39
CA SER A 362 -12.88 -0.98 -0.14
C SER A 362 -13.04 -2.48 0.16
N PRO A 363 -13.77 -2.89 1.20
CA PRO A 363 -14.24 -2.06 2.30
C PRO A 363 -13.07 -1.45 3.10
N PRO A 364 -13.27 -0.32 3.79
CA PRO A 364 -12.23 0.34 4.58
C PRO A 364 -11.59 -0.63 5.57
N ILE A 365 -10.26 -0.69 5.54
CA ILE A 365 -9.49 -1.55 6.44
C ILE A 365 -9.02 -0.71 7.62
N SER A 366 -9.06 -1.28 8.83
CA SER A 366 -8.60 -0.56 10.02
C SER A 366 -7.12 -0.18 9.90
N THR A 367 -6.76 1.01 10.41
CA THR A 367 -5.36 1.48 10.43
C THR A 367 -4.42 0.49 11.13
N ALA A 368 -4.91 -0.22 12.15
CA ALA A 368 -4.16 -1.27 12.85
C ALA A 368 -3.83 -2.46 11.94
N ALA A 369 -4.79 -2.93 11.13
CA ALA A 369 -4.56 -4.01 10.17
C ALA A 369 -3.60 -3.57 9.06
N VAL A 370 -3.75 -2.36 8.52
CA VAL A 370 -2.80 -1.79 7.53
C VAL A 370 -1.38 -1.70 8.10
N MET A 371 -1.23 -1.22 9.34
CA MET A 371 0.06 -1.18 10.05
C MET A 371 0.66 -2.57 10.29
N GLY A 372 -0.16 -3.59 10.58
CA GLY A 372 0.28 -4.97 10.73
C GLY A 372 0.81 -5.54 9.41
N ALA A 373 0.04 -5.37 8.34
CA ALA A 373 0.38 -5.83 7.01
C ALA A 373 1.60 -5.12 6.42
N LEU A 374 1.69 -3.79 6.53
CA LEU A 374 2.88 -3.04 6.09
C LEU A 374 4.14 -3.48 6.82
N ARG A 375 4.06 -3.72 8.14
CA ARG A 375 5.20 -4.25 8.90
C ARG A 375 5.60 -5.65 8.45
N SER A 376 4.65 -6.50 8.07
CA SER A 376 4.91 -7.82 7.50
C SER A 376 5.60 -7.71 6.14
N LEU A 377 5.06 -6.89 5.24
CA LEU A 377 5.62 -6.64 3.91
C LEU A 377 7.04 -6.04 3.97
N GLN A 378 7.31 -5.14 4.92
CA GLN A 378 8.64 -4.60 5.16
C GLN A 378 9.63 -5.66 5.67
N ARG A 379 9.20 -6.59 6.53
CA ARG A 379 10.07 -7.71 6.98
C ARG A 379 10.49 -8.64 5.83
N ARG A 380 9.70 -8.66 4.75
CA ARG A 380 9.98 -9.40 3.52
C ARG A 380 10.71 -8.55 2.46
N ALA A 381 11.01 -7.29 2.79
CA ALA A 381 11.62 -6.31 1.89
C ALA A 381 10.87 -6.11 0.56
N LEU A 382 9.54 -6.33 0.55
CA LEU A 382 8.68 -6.09 -0.63
C LEU A 382 8.24 -4.62 -0.74
N VAL A 383 8.24 -3.91 0.39
CA VAL A 383 7.79 -2.52 0.53
C VAL A 383 8.89 -1.67 1.15
N GLU A 384 9.09 -0.48 0.59
CA GLU A 384 10.02 0.53 1.08
C GLU A 384 9.29 1.76 1.62
N ARG A 385 9.97 2.51 2.50
CA ARG A 385 9.48 3.80 2.98
C ARG A 385 10.19 4.93 2.25
N ARG A 386 9.44 5.81 1.57
CA ARG A 386 9.97 6.99 0.87
C ARG A 386 9.07 8.20 1.11
N GLY A 387 9.66 9.37 1.38
CA GLY A 387 8.91 10.63 1.49
C GLY A 387 7.73 10.61 2.47
N GLY A 388 7.86 9.89 3.59
CA GLY A 388 6.79 9.77 4.59
C GLY A 388 5.70 8.73 4.29
N GLY A 389 5.69 8.15 3.08
CA GLY A 389 4.77 7.09 2.67
C GLY A 389 5.47 5.74 2.41
N PHE A 390 4.68 4.77 1.96
CA PHE A 390 5.11 3.42 1.58
C PHE A 390 4.97 3.22 0.07
N THR A 391 5.92 2.55 -0.55
CA THR A 391 5.90 2.20 -1.99
C THR A 391 6.47 0.80 -2.19
N LEU A 392 6.19 0.18 -3.33
CA LEU A 392 6.86 -1.05 -3.74
C LEU A 392 8.27 -0.75 -4.26
N GLN A 393 9.14 -1.74 -4.18
CA GLN A 393 10.38 -1.76 -4.96
C GLN A 393 10.06 -1.86 -6.45
N ASN A 394 10.96 -1.42 -7.34
CA ASN A 394 10.68 -1.31 -8.77
C ASN A 394 10.31 -2.66 -9.42
N VAL A 395 11.12 -3.72 -9.26
CA VAL A 395 10.75 -5.06 -9.78
C VAL A 395 9.42 -5.54 -9.22
N VAL A 396 9.22 -5.34 -7.92
CA VAL A 396 8.02 -5.77 -7.22
C VAL A 396 6.81 -5.01 -7.76
N MET A 397 6.95 -3.72 -8.05
CA MET A 397 5.89 -2.89 -8.62
C MET A 397 5.48 -3.36 -10.01
N GLU A 398 6.45 -3.63 -10.88
CA GLU A 398 6.17 -4.11 -12.24
C GLU A 398 5.58 -5.51 -12.24
N TYR A 399 6.15 -6.43 -11.45
CA TYR A 399 5.58 -7.76 -11.25
C TYR A 399 4.14 -7.70 -10.69
N THR A 400 3.90 -6.85 -9.69
CA THR A 400 2.56 -6.69 -9.09
C THR A 400 1.58 -6.14 -10.12
N THR A 401 2.02 -5.25 -11.00
CA THR A 401 1.18 -4.68 -12.06
C THR A 401 0.82 -5.71 -13.13
N ASP A 402 1.78 -6.52 -13.57
CA ASP A 402 1.50 -7.62 -14.50
C ASP A 402 0.51 -8.63 -13.89
N ARG A 403 0.73 -9.00 -12.62
CA ARG A 403 -0.19 -9.88 -11.88
C ARG A 403 -1.57 -9.24 -11.73
N LEU A 404 -1.65 -7.95 -11.42
CA LEU A 404 -2.90 -7.20 -11.32
C LEU A 404 -3.70 -7.28 -12.62
N VAL A 405 -3.07 -7.04 -13.78
CA VAL A 405 -3.74 -7.11 -15.09
C VAL A 405 -4.27 -8.52 -15.36
N LYS A 406 -3.47 -9.56 -15.11
CA LYS A 406 -3.89 -10.97 -15.27
C LYS A 406 -5.06 -11.33 -14.35
N SER A 407 -5.01 -10.90 -13.07
CA SER A 407 -6.09 -11.13 -12.12
C SER A 407 -7.38 -10.39 -12.52
N LEU A 408 -7.28 -9.14 -12.98
CA LEU A 408 -8.42 -8.38 -13.50
C LEU A 408 -9.04 -9.03 -14.73
N GLN A 409 -8.21 -9.53 -15.65
CA GLN A 409 -8.69 -10.28 -16.81
C GLN A 409 -9.46 -11.52 -16.37
N ALA A 410 -8.94 -12.29 -15.41
CA ALA A 410 -9.62 -13.47 -14.88
C ALA A 410 -10.96 -13.11 -14.19
N GLU A 411 -11.00 -12.04 -13.38
CA GLU A 411 -12.23 -11.54 -12.75
C GLU A 411 -13.28 -11.16 -13.81
N ILE A 412 -12.88 -10.40 -14.83
CA ILE A 412 -13.78 -10.00 -15.92
C ILE A 412 -14.25 -11.21 -16.70
N LEU A 413 -13.44 -12.26 -16.89
CA LEU A 413 -13.83 -13.46 -17.62
C LEU A 413 -14.67 -14.46 -16.79
N GLY A 414 -14.78 -14.29 -15.47
CA GLY A 414 -15.70 -15.09 -14.64
C GLY A 414 -15.21 -15.47 -13.24
N ALA A 415 -13.99 -15.09 -12.85
CA ALA A 415 -13.53 -15.28 -11.47
C ALA A 415 -14.26 -14.32 -10.49
N PRO A 416 -14.32 -14.63 -9.19
CA PRO A 416 -14.99 -13.78 -8.20
C PRO A 416 -14.41 -12.36 -8.15
N LEU A 417 -15.28 -11.35 -8.15
CA LEU A 417 -14.86 -9.95 -8.10
C LEU A 417 -14.19 -9.63 -6.77
N HIS A 418 -12.93 -9.23 -6.83
CA HIS A 418 -12.17 -8.77 -5.69
C HIS A 418 -11.48 -7.45 -6.03
N ILE A 419 -10.50 -7.46 -6.91
CA ILE A 419 -9.75 -6.26 -7.30
C ILE A 419 -10.65 -5.28 -8.03
N LEU A 420 -11.48 -5.76 -8.97
CA LEU A 420 -12.36 -4.91 -9.75
C LEU A 420 -13.38 -4.15 -8.87
N ALA A 421 -13.82 -4.77 -7.76
CA ALA A 421 -14.76 -4.15 -6.83
C ALA A 421 -14.09 -3.30 -5.74
N ASN A 422 -12.87 -3.64 -5.33
CA ASN A 422 -12.26 -3.10 -4.11
C ASN A 422 -11.19 -2.03 -4.38
N HIS A 423 -10.74 -1.87 -5.62
CA HIS A 423 -9.65 -0.99 -6.00
C HIS A 423 -10.05 -0.10 -7.20
N ALA A 424 -9.70 1.18 -7.16
CA ALA A 424 -9.86 2.07 -8.33
C ALA A 424 -8.72 1.82 -9.32
N LEU A 425 -9.03 1.41 -10.55
CA LEU A 425 -8.00 1.18 -11.59
C LEU A 425 -7.39 2.48 -12.09
N VAL A 426 -8.22 3.52 -12.19
CA VAL A 426 -7.81 4.90 -12.46
C VAL A 426 -8.40 5.78 -11.37
N LYS A 427 -7.65 6.82 -10.98
CA LYS A 427 -8.11 7.78 -9.98
C LYS A 427 -8.23 9.16 -10.56
N MET A 428 -9.43 9.73 -10.54
CA MET A 428 -9.62 11.05 -11.15
C MET A 428 -8.94 12.17 -10.36
N ARG A 429 -8.80 11.99 -9.04
CA ARG A 429 -8.09 12.94 -8.16
C ARG A 429 -6.57 12.77 -8.14
N ALA A 430 -6.01 11.75 -8.80
CA ALA A 430 -4.55 11.60 -8.89
C ALA A 430 -3.93 12.69 -9.76
N LYS A 431 -2.61 12.88 -9.64
CA LYS A 431 -1.86 13.78 -10.52
C LYS A 431 -1.96 13.27 -11.96
N GLU A 432 -1.91 14.19 -12.92
CA GLU A 432 -2.11 13.87 -14.33
C GLU A 432 -1.14 12.81 -14.87
N TYR A 433 0.15 12.94 -14.56
CA TYR A 433 1.14 11.94 -14.98
C TYR A 433 0.87 10.55 -14.38
N ILE A 434 0.30 10.46 -13.17
CA ILE A 434 -0.08 9.17 -12.56
C ILE A 434 -1.24 8.55 -13.34
N ARG A 435 -2.25 9.34 -13.72
CA ARG A 435 -3.37 8.84 -14.53
C ARG A 435 -2.89 8.31 -15.88
N ILE A 436 -1.99 9.02 -16.56
CA ILE A 436 -1.39 8.57 -17.83
C ILE A 436 -0.68 7.23 -17.64
N ILE A 437 0.08 7.06 -16.55
CA ILE A 437 0.74 5.78 -16.22
C ILE A 437 -0.28 4.68 -15.94
N GLN A 438 -1.37 4.98 -15.21
CA GLN A 438 -2.43 4.02 -14.92
C GLN A 438 -3.15 3.56 -16.19
N GLU A 439 -3.45 4.48 -17.11
CA GLU A 439 -4.04 4.13 -18.41
C GLU A 439 -3.08 3.25 -19.22
N ARG A 440 -1.80 3.65 -19.34
CA ARG A 440 -0.79 2.92 -20.14
C ARG A 440 -0.44 1.53 -19.60
N LEU A 441 -0.32 1.37 -18.28
CA LEU A 441 0.19 0.14 -17.68
C LEU A 441 -0.90 -0.79 -17.14
N ILE A 442 -2.15 -0.33 -17.05
CA ILE A 442 -3.26 -1.13 -16.49
C ILE A 442 -4.43 -1.21 -17.47
N LEU A 443 -5.05 -0.08 -17.83
CA LEU A 443 -6.27 -0.12 -18.64
C LEU A 443 -6.01 -0.61 -20.08
N ILE A 444 -5.00 -0.07 -20.76
CA ILE A 444 -4.68 -0.46 -22.14
C ILE A 444 -4.27 -1.95 -22.20
N PRO A 445 -3.32 -2.45 -21.38
CA PRO A 445 -2.98 -3.88 -21.39
C PRO A 445 -4.15 -4.79 -21.03
N LEU A 446 -5.02 -4.38 -20.11
CA LEU A 446 -6.22 -5.14 -19.75
C LEU A 446 -7.22 -5.19 -20.92
N ALA A 447 -7.47 -4.05 -21.58
CA ALA A 447 -8.31 -3.97 -22.75
C ALA A 447 -7.78 -4.87 -23.88
N ASP A 448 -6.49 -4.76 -24.19
CA ASP A 448 -5.83 -5.57 -25.22
C ASP A 448 -5.90 -7.06 -24.88
N ALA A 449 -5.68 -7.44 -23.61
CA ALA A 449 -5.78 -8.84 -23.16
C ALA A 449 -7.21 -9.40 -23.29
N LEU A 450 -8.25 -8.60 -23.01
CA LEU A 450 -9.64 -9.00 -23.18
C LEU A 450 -10.01 -9.14 -24.66
N VAL A 451 -9.58 -8.19 -25.50
CA VAL A 451 -9.80 -8.21 -26.95
C VAL A 451 -9.06 -9.38 -27.60
N ALA A 452 -7.82 -9.69 -27.17
CA ALA A 452 -7.07 -10.84 -27.64
C ALA A 452 -7.76 -12.17 -27.28
N HIS A 453 -8.43 -12.25 -26.12
CA HIS A 453 -9.09 -13.47 -25.66
C HIS A 453 -10.45 -13.72 -26.36
N ALA A 454 -11.30 -12.69 -26.48
CA ALA A 454 -12.69 -12.85 -26.91
C ALA A 454 -13.06 -12.07 -28.19
N GLY A 455 -12.10 -11.36 -28.79
CA GLY A 455 -12.38 -10.35 -29.81
C GLY A 455 -13.04 -9.09 -29.22
N ARG A 456 -13.04 -8.00 -30.00
CA ARG A 456 -13.60 -6.71 -29.55
C ARG A 456 -15.07 -6.82 -29.12
N ALA A 457 -15.90 -7.43 -29.96
CA ALA A 457 -17.33 -7.60 -29.67
C ALA A 457 -17.58 -8.52 -28.47
N GLY A 458 -16.80 -9.59 -28.31
CA GLY A 458 -16.91 -10.51 -27.18
C GLY A 458 -16.52 -9.84 -25.85
N ALA A 459 -15.43 -9.08 -25.84
CA ALA A 459 -14.99 -8.31 -24.67
C ALA A 459 -16.06 -7.28 -24.23
N VAL A 460 -16.59 -6.50 -25.18
CA VAL A 460 -17.67 -5.53 -24.91
C VAL A 460 -18.91 -6.22 -24.35
N THR A 461 -19.34 -7.33 -24.98
CA THR A 461 -20.51 -8.10 -24.52
C THR A 461 -20.33 -8.60 -23.09
N ARG A 462 -19.14 -9.11 -22.76
CA ARG A 462 -18.83 -9.59 -21.41
C ARG A 462 -18.85 -8.47 -20.38
N LEU A 463 -18.26 -7.32 -20.68
CA LEU A 463 -18.24 -6.16 -19.79
C LEU A 463 -19.64 -5.59 -19.55
N ARG A 464 -20.48 -5.51 -20.59
CA ARG A 464 -21.90 -5.11 -20.47
C ARG A 464 -22.67 -6.06 -19.55
N ARG A 465 -22.53 -7.37 -19.77
CA ARG A 465 -23.12 -8.38 -18.88
C ARG A 465 -22.62 -8.26 -17.44
N LEU A 466 -21.33 -7.98 -17.24
CA LEU A 466 -20.77 -7.80 -15.91
C LEU A 466 -21.36 -6.57 -15.20
N LEU A 467 -21.66 -5.51 -15.95
CA LEU A 467 -22.35 -4.32 -15.41
C LEU A 467 -23.75 -4.68 -14.87
N ASP A 468 -24.49 -5.52 -15.59
CA ASP A 468 -25.81 -6.03 -15.14
C ASP A 468 -25.70 -6.95 -13.92
N GLU A 469 -24.69 -7.84 -13.90
CA GLU A 469 -24.37 -8.68 -12.74
C GLU A 469 -24.07 -7.82 -11.51
N VAL A 470 -23.33 -6.72 -11.69
CA VAL A 470 -23.02 -5.78 -10.60
C VAL A 470 -24.28 -5.05 -10.10
N ARG A 471 -25.19 -4.67 -11.01
CA ARG A 471 -26.46 -4.01 -10.67
C ARG A 471 -27.37 -4.89 -9.81
N GLY A 472 -27.39 -6.20 -10.08
CA GLY A 472 -28.21 -7.16 -9.36
C GLY A 472 -27.77 -7.46 -7.92
N HIS A 473 -26.59 -7.01 -7.48
CA HIS A 473 -26.01 -7.40 -6.20
C HIS A 473 -25.78 -6.21 -5.26
N THR A 474 -26.57 -6.15 -4.18
CA THR A 474 -26.50 -5.07 -3.18
C THR A 474 -25.13 -4.94 -2.49
N ALA A 475 -24.35 -6.02 -2.43
CA ALA A 475 -23.00 -6.05 -1.86
C ALA A 475 -22.02 -5.10 -2.56
N TRP A 476 -22.27 -4.74 -3.82
CA TRP A 476 -21.38 -3.90 -4.61
C TRP A 476 -21.88 -2.46 -4.78
N SER A 477 -22.94 -2.10 -4.07
CA SER A 477 -23.58 -0.76 -4.10
C SER A 477 -22.63 0.39 -3.72
N SER A 478 -21.48 0.12 -3.10
CA SER A 478 -20.44 1.13 -2.78
C SER A 478 -19.07 0.83 -3.39
N SER A 479 -18.98 -0.14 -4.30
CA SER A 479 -17.73 -0.65 -4.88
C SER A 479 -17.18 0.25 -6.01
N TYR A 480 -15.99 -0.08 -6.50
CA TYR A 480 -15.39 0.52 -7.71
C TYR A 480 -15.78 -0.23 -9.00
N ALA A 481 -16.51 -1.34 -8.90
CA ALA A 481 -16.73 -2.26 -10.03
C ALA A 481 -17.35 -1.57 -11.24
N ALA A 482 -18.46 -0.86 -11.07
CA ALA A 482 -19.15 -0.19 -12.18
C ALA A 482 -18.26 0.86 -12.86
N GLY A 483 -17.54 1.67 -12.08
CA GLY A 483 -16.61 2.67 -12.62
C GLY A 483 -15.44 2.04 -13.38
N ASN A 484 -14.86 0.98 -12.84
CA ASN A 484 -13.78 0.24 -13.49
C ASN A 484 -14.24 -0.42 -14.80
N ILE A 485 -15.42 -1.06 -14.81
CA ILE A 485 -15.99 -1.67 -16.01
C ILE A 485 -16.18 -0.62 -17.10
N LEU A 486 -16.74 0.54 -16.76
CA LEU A 486 -16.97 1.63 -17.71
C LEU A 486 -15.65 2.23 -18.23
N ASN A 487 -14.62 2.36 -17.38
CA ASN A 487 -13.29 2.80 -17.81
C ASN A 487 -12.64 1.79 -18.79
N VAL A 488 -12.80 0.49 -18.57
CA VAL A 488 -12.30 -0.55 -19.50
C VAL A 488 -13.11 -0.55 -20.81
N LEU A 489 -14.43 -0.44 -20.75
CA LEU A 489 -15.29 -0.29 -21.93
C LEU A 489 -14.87 0.92 -22.77
N ARG A 490 -14.67 2.09 -22.13
CA ARG A 490 -14.15 3.29 -22.78
C ARG A 490 -12.79 3.02 -23.46
N SER A 491 -11.88 2.31 -22.80
CA SER A 491 -10.57 1.97 -23.37
C SER A 491 -10.66 1.09 -24.61
N ILE A 492 -11.71 0.27 -24.73
CA ILE A 492 -11.94 -0.60 -25.90
C ILE A 492 -12.68 0.15 -27.01
N GLU A 493 -13.77 0.86 -26.66
CA GLU A 493 -14.71 1.41 -27.64
C GLU A 493 -14.42 2.86 -28.03
N GLY A 494 -13.76 3.65 -27.17
CA GLY A 494 -13.55 5.09 -27.33
C GLY A 494 -14.79 5.95 -27.02
N SER A 495 -15.98 5.35 -27.00
CA SER A 495 -17.25 5.97 -26.59
C SER A 495 -18.04 5.02 -25.69
N LEU A 496 -19.04 5.57 -24.99
CA LEU A 496 -20.00 4.83 -24.20
C LEU A 496 -21.39 5.03 -24.81
N HIS A 497 -21.98 4.00 -25.39
CA HIS A 497 -23.27 4.11 -26.06
C HIS A 497 -24.20 2.92 -25.73
N ASP A 498 -25.51 3.19 -25.69
CA ASP A 498 -26.56 2.19 -25.47
C ASP A 498 -26.33 1.35 -24.19
N LEU A 499 -26.02 2.02 -23.08
CA LEU A 499 -25.69 1.39 -21.79
C LEU A 499 -26.75 1.71 -20.73
N ASP A 500 -27.06 0.73 -19.89
CA ASP A 500 -27.85 0.96 -18.68
C ASP A 500 -26.92 1.07 -17.47
N VAL A 501 -26.80 2.26 -16.89
CA VAL A 501 -26.02 2.53 -15.68
C VAL A 501 -26.95 2.80 -14.49
N SER A 502 -28.25 2.57 -14.65
CA SER A 502 -29.24 2.89 -13.63
C SER A 502 -29.00 2.13 -12.32
N GLY A 503 -29.26 2.83 -11.21
CA GLY A 503 -29.11 2.29 -9.85
C GLY A 503 -27.67 1.93 -9.41
N LEU A 504 -26.66 2.14 -10.28
CA LEU A 504 -25.27 1.82 -9.96
C LEU A 504 -24.55 2.98 -9.28
N THR A 505 -23.63 2.65 -8.38
CA THR A 505 -22.64 3.61 -7.88
C THR A 505 -21.40 3.57 -8.76
N VAL A 506 -21.14 4.66 -9.47
CA VAL A 506 -20.03 4.83 -10.39
C VAL A 506 -18.98 5.72 -9.73
N ARG A 507 -17.77 5.19 -9.53
CA ARG A 507 -16.65 5.88 -8.89
C ARG A 507 -15.48 6.02 -9.84
N ASP A 508 -14.80 7.16 -9.81
CA ASP A 508 -13.57 7.41 -10.58
C ASP A 508 -13.71 7.13 -12.09
N LEU A 509 -14.87 7.47 -12.68
CA LEU A 509 -15.11 7.35 -14.11
C LEU A 509 -14.49 8.53 -14.86
N ASN A 510 -13.68 8.24 -15.89
CA ASN A 510 -13.18 9.25 -16.80
C ASN A 510 -14.14 9.41 -17.98
N LEU A 511 -14.87 10.54 -18.04
CA LEU A 511 -15.74 10.93 -19.16
C LEU A 511 -15.15 12.07 -20.00
N ARG A 512 -13.87 12.45 -19.77
CA ARG A 512 -13.22 13.45 -20.61
C ARG A 512 -13.11 12.94 -22.02
N ASP A 513 -13.51 13.80 -22.96
CA ASP A 513 -13.49 13.58 -24.40
C ASP A 513 -14.17 12.26 -24.82
N THR A 514 -15.13 11.80 -24.01
CA THR A 514 -15.86 10.55 -24.25
C THR A 514 -17.28 10.88 -24.67
N HIS A 515 -17.68 10.41 -25.84
CA HIS A 515 -19.07 10.51 -26.28
C HIS A 515 -19.95 9.55 -25.46
N VAL A 516 -21.01 10.08 -24.86
CA VAL A 516 -21.95 9.33 -24.01
C VAL A 516 -23.35 9.48 -24.61
N GLU A 517 -23.78 8.49 -25.39
CA GLU A 517 -25.06 8.53 -26.13
C GLU A 517 -26.00 7.40 -25.68
N HIS A 518 -27.29 7.71 -25.53
CA HIS A 518 -28.31 6.73 -25.10
C HIS A 518 -27.93 5.93 -23.83
N VAL A 519 -27.23 6.56 -22.87
CA VAL A 519 -26.87 5.92 -21.60
C VAL A 519 -27.88 6.29 -20.51
N ASN A 520 -28.49 5.28 -19.90
CA ASN A 520 -29.45 5.47 -18.82
C ASN A 520 -28.73 5.63 -17.47
N PHE A 521 -28.75 6.84 -16.90
CA PHE A 521 -28.19 7.12 -15.56
C PHE A 521 -29.27 7.20 -14.45
N ALA A 522 -30.50 6.74 -14.70
CA ALA A 522 -31.59 6.86 -13.73
C ALA A 522 -31.24 6.25 -12.36
N GLY A 523 -31.28 7.06 -11.30
CA GLY A 523 -30.94 6.61 -9.94
C GLY A 523 -29.48 6.20 -9.73
N ALA A 524 -28.57 6.46 -10.70
CA ALA A 524 -27.15 6.20 -10.55
C ALA A 524 -26.50 7.22 -9.60
N THR A 525 -25.53 6.78 -8.81
CA THR A 525 -24.72 7.65 -7.95
C THR A 525 -23.33 7.83 -8.57
N ILE A 526 -23.02 9.02 -9.08
CA ILE A 526 -21.72 9.31 -9.68
C ILE A 526 -20.83 10.02 -8.64
N LYS A 527 -19.65 9.45 -8.35
CA LYS A 527 -18.65 10.02 -7.42
C LYS A 527 -17.30 10.12 -8.11
N ASP A 528 -16.61 11.22 -7.89
CA ASP A 528 -15.23 11.42 -8.36
C ASP A 528 -15.06 11.21 -9.88
N ALA A 529 -16.08 11.50 -10.68
CA ALA A 529 -16.00 11.44 -12.14
C ALA A 529 -15.39 12.72 -12.73
N ALA A 530 -14.73 12.59 -13.87
CA ALA A 530 -14.21 13.74 -14.62
C ALA A 530 -14.99 13.93 -15.92
N PHE A 531 -15.41 15.16 -16.18
CA PHE A 531 -16.13 15.56 -17.39
C PHE A 531 -15.25 16.46 -18.26
N SER A 532 -15.49 16.47 -19.58
CA SER A 532 -14.73 17.30 -20.55
C SER A 532 -14.86 18.79 -20.28
N GLN A 533 -16.04 19.22 -19.83
CA GLN A 533 -16.31 20.61 -19.45
C GLN A 533 -16.68 20.65 -17.97
N GLN A 534 -15.94 21.47 -17.22
CA GLN A 534 -16.36 21.89 -15.89
C GLN A 534 -16.99 23.27 -16.04
N PHE A 535 -18.29 23.38 -15.82
CA PHE A 535 -18.98 24.65 -15.68
C PHE A 535 -19.34 24.87 -14.21
N GLY A 536 -19.49 26.14 -13.81
CA GLY A 536 -19.98 26.49 -12.48
C GLY A 536 -21.40 25.97 -12.22
N HIS A 537 -21.97 26.29 -11.06
CA HIS A 537 -23.34 25.89 -10.74
C HIS A 537 -24.32 26.25 -11.87
N ILE A 538 -25.03 25.24 -12.41
CA ILE A 538 -26.18 25.49 -13.29
C ILE A 538 -27.36 25.85 -12.41
N LEU A 539 -27.89 27.05 -12.58
CA LEU A 539 -29.00 27.55 -11.78
C LEU A 539 -30.36 27.27 -12.44
N ARG A 540 -30.41 27.37 -13.77
CA ARG A 540 -31.60 27.15 -14.60
C ARG A 540 -31.21 26.61 -15.98
N ILE A 541 -32.09 25.79 -16.55
CA ILE A 541 -32.01 25.26 -17.92
C ILE A 541 -33.35 25.47 -18.62
N SER A 542 -33.30 25.61 -19.94
CA SER A 542 -34.49 25.63 -20.80
C SER A 542 -34.19 24.94 -22.11
N TYR A 543 -35.06 24.01 -22.50
CA TYR A 543 -35.02 23.39 -23.82
C TYR A 543 -35.65 24.32 -24.84
N HIS A 544 -35.04 24.41 -26.00
CA HIS A 544 -35.71 24.98 -27.16
C HIS A 544 -36.92 24.08 -27.52
N PRO A 545 -38.05 24.63 -27.97
CA PRO A 545 -39.28 23.87 -28.19
C PRO A 545 -39.18 22.72 -29.20
N ASP A 546 -38.24 22.78 -30.15
CA ASP A 546 -37.96 21.69 -31.09
C ASP A 546 -37.12 20.55 -30.48
N GLY A 547 -36.60 20.72 -29.25
CA GLY A 547 -35.74 19.78 -28.54
C GLY A 547 -34.30 19.70 -29.06
N GLY A 548 -33.91 20.51 -30.05
CA GLY A 548 -32.60 20.48 -30.71
C GLY A 548 -31.51 21.24 -29.97
N THR A 549 -31.86 22.18 -29.09
CA THR A 549 -30.90 22.90 -28.25
C THR A 549 -31.38 23.06 -26.81
N ILE A 550 -30.43 23.24 -25.90
CA ILE A 550 -30.67 23.58 -24.49
C ILE A 550 -29.84 24.80 -24.12
N ALA A 551 -30.46 25.78 -23.48
CA ALA A 551 -29.80 26.93 -22.89
C ALA A 551 -29.67 26.73 -21.38
N ALA A 552 -28.52 27.02 -20.81
CA ALA A 552 -28.31 27.01 -19.37
C ALA A 552 -27.60 28.29 -18.89
N ARG A 553 -28.02 28.77 -17.72
CA ARG A 553 -27.28 29.81 -16.98
C ARG A 553 -26.24 29.13 -16.10
N THR A 554 -24.98 29.46 -16.34
CA THR A 554 -23.86 29.04 -15.51
C THR A 554 -23.51 30.14 -14.50
N GLY A 555 -22.93 29.76 -13.35
CA GLY A 555 -22.60 30.69 -12.27
C GLY A 555 -21.46 31.69 -12.55
N ASP A 556 -20.81 31.59 -13.71
CA ASP A 556 -19.72 32.42 -14.23
C ASP A 556 -20.21 33.56 -15.15
N GLU A 557 -21.46 34.00 -14.96
CA GLU A 557 -22.11 35.08 -15.72
C GLU A 557 -22.37 34.80 -17.20
N GLU A 558 -22.28 33.53 -17.64
CA GLU A 558 -22.55 33.12 -19.02
C GLU A 558 -23.90 32.43 -19.18
N ILE A 559 -24.52 32.64 -20.34
CA ILE A 559 -25.54 31.73 -20.87
C ILE A 559 -24.85 30.92 -21.95
N ARG A 560 -24.95 29.60 -21.84
CA ARG A 560 -24.38 28.66 -22.81
C ARG A 560 -25.51 27.89 -23.47
N ILE A 561 -25.36 27.65 -24.77
CA ILE A 561 -26.32 26.92 -25.60
C ILE A 561 -25.61 25.70 -26.16
N TRP A 562 -26.20 24.53 -25.94
CA TRP A 562 -25.70 23.27 -26.46
C TRP A 562 -26.71 22.68 -27.42
N ARG A 563 -26.21 22.06 -28.49
CA ARG A 563 -27.01 21.16 -29.30
C ARG A 563 -27.26 19.87 -28.52
N THR A 564 -28.50 19.41 -28.50
CA THR A 564 -28.90 18.24 -27.70
C THR A 564 -28.43 16.92 -28.31
N THR A 565 -28.15 16.88 -29.61
CA THR A 565 -27.76 15.65 -30.32
C THR A 565 -26.36 15.17 -29.98
N ASP A 566 -25.40 16.09 -29.83
CA ASP A 566 -23.97 15.79 -29.65
C ASP A 566 -23.33 16.53 -28.46
N GLY A 567 -24.12 17.36 -27.76
CA GLY A 567 -23.63 18.18 -26.65
C GLY A 567 -22.65 19.26 -27.08
N GLN A 568 -22.57 19.58 -28.38
CA GLN A 568 -21.68 20.63 -28.87
C GLN A 568 -22.16 21.99 -28.37
N LEU A 569 -21.25 22.78 -27.79
CA LEU A 569 -21.51 24.18 -27.48
C LEU A 569 -21.66 24.95 -28.81
N THR A 570 -22.87 25.42 -29.10
CA THR A 570 -23.19 26.16 -30.33
C THR A 570 -23.14 27.67 -30.11
N GLY A 571 -23.26 28.13 -28.87
CA GLY A 571 -23.18 29.53 -28.53
C GLY A 571 -22.89 29.77 -27.04
N ALA A 572 -22.22 30.87 -26.74
CA ALA A 572 -21.99 31.33 -25.37
C ALA A 572 -22.00 32.86 -25.34
N PHE A 573 -22.70 33.44 -24.37
CA PHE A 573 -22.89 34.88 -24.26
C PHE A 573 -22.69 35.30 -22.81
N THR A 574 -21.78 36.25 -22.60
CA THR A 574 -21.55 36.85 -21.29
C THR A 574 -22.60 37.92 -21.06
N MET A 575 -23.38 37.78 -19.99
CA MET A 575 -24.38 38.76 -19.58
C MET A 575 -23.96 39.31 -18.22
N PRO A 576 -23.65 40.62 -18.11
CA PRO A 576 -23.10 41.21 -16.90
C PRO A 576 -24.12 41.09 -15.77
N SER A 577 -23.95 40.13 -14.86
CA SER A 577 -24.84 39.98 -13.71
C SER A 577 -24.41 38.87 -12.73
N ASN A 578 -24.38 39.25 -11.46
CA ASN A 578 -23.91 38.50 -10.30
C ASN A 578 -25.00 37.75 -9.51
N LEU A 579 -26.18 37.45 -10.11
CA LEU A 579 -27.30 36.82 -9.39
C LEU A 579 -28.10 35.80 -10.23
N ILE A 580 -28.94 35.02 -9.53
CA ILE A 580 -29.76 33.90 -10.02
C ILE A 580 -30.94 34.45 -10.85
N PHE A 581 -30.94 34.24 -12.16
CA PHE A 581 -32.03 34.67 -13.06
C PHE A 581 -32.56 33.51 -13.92
N PRO A 582 -33.82 33.58 -14.40
CA PRO A 582 -34.37 32.61 -15.33
C PRO A 582 -33.68 32.69 -16.70
N VAL A 583 -33.46 31.53 -17.32
CA VAL A 583 -33.15 31.37 -18.75
C VAL A 583 -34.25 30.54 -19.35
N LEU A 584 -35.03 31.11 -20.29
CA LEU A 584 -36.26 30.49 -20.80
C LEU A 584 -36.45 30.80 -22.28
N TYR A 585 -36.63 29.76 -23.09
CA TYR A 585 -37.11 29.92 -24.46
C TYR A 585 -38.60 30.27 -24.48
N SER A 586 -38.99 31.10 -25.44
CA SER A 586 -40.39 31.27 -25.80
C SER A 586 -40.95 29.98 -26.41
N PRO A 587 -42.28 29.75 -26.35
CA PRO A 587 -42.89 28.54 -26.91
C PRO A 587 -42.70 28.35 -28.42
N ASP A 588 -42.46 29.45 -29.15
CA ASP A 588 -42.14 29.42 -30.59
C ASP A 588 -40.63 29.30 -30.87
N GLY A 589 -39.80 29.28 -29.82
CA GLY A 589 -38.35 29.10 -29.89
C GLY A 589 -37.55 30.34 -30.31
N ARG A 590 -38.22 31.41 -30.73
CA ARG A 590 -37.57 32.59 -31.34
C ARG A 590 -36.92 33.53 -30.33
N LEU A 591 -37.43 33.57 -29.11
CA LEU A 591 -36.94 34.44 -28.06
C LEU A 591 -36.31 33.62 -26.95
N LEU A 592 -35.23 34.15 -26.39
CA LEU A 592 -34.62 33.67 -25.17
C LEU A 592 -34.70 34.78 -24.12
N LEU A 593 -35.35 34.49 -23.00
CA LEU A 593 -35.30 35.36 -21.83
C LEU A 593 -33.98 35.12 -21.11
N ALA A 594 -33.22 36.18 -20.92
CA ALA A 594 -31.98 36.23 -20.16
C ALA A 594 -32.10 37.28 -19.05
N GLY A 595 -31.58 36.99 -17.86
CA GLY A 595 -31.51 37.97 -16.78
C GLY A 595 -30.59 39.15 -17.10
N GLY A 596 -31.04 40.38 -16.83
CA GLY A 596 -30.23 41.61 -16.90
C GLY A 596 -29.67 42.04 -15.54
N ALA A 597 -29.03 43.21 -15.50
CA ALA A 597 -28.46 43.75 -14.27
C ALA A 597 -29.56 44.22 -13.29
N HIS A 598 -29.51 43.70 -12.05
CA HIS A 598 -30.34 44.08 -10.90
C HIS A 598 -31.85 43.76 -10.98
N THR A 599 -32.58 44.39 -11.91
CA THR A 599 -34.05 44.37 -12.00
C THR A 599 -34.57 44.20 -13.42
N ASP A 600 -33.72 44.46 -14.40
CA ASP A 600 -34.07 44.43 -15.81
C ASP A 600 -34.03 42.99 -16.33
N LEU A 601 -34.96 42.64 -17.21
CA LEU A 601 -34.94 41.38 -17.95
C LEU A 601 -34.65 41.66 -19.41
N ILE A 602 -33.85 40.81 -20.04
CA ILE A 602 -33.45 40.96 -21.43
C ILE A 602 -34.10 39.85 -22.24
N LEU A 603 -34.87 40.22 -23.27
CA LEU A 603 -35.31 39.30 -24.29
C LEU A 603 -34.35 39.43 -25.47
N CYS A 604 -33.64 38.35 -25.77
CA CYS A 604 -32.80 38.25 -26.95
C CYS A 604 -33.41 37.34 -28.00
N ASP A 605 -32.98 37.53 -29.24
CA ASP A 605 -33.22 36.57 -30.33
C ASP A 605 -32.48 35.26 -30.02
N ALA A 606 -33.15 34.12 -30.14
CA ALA A 606 -32.62 32.83 -29.74
C ALA A 606 -31.41 32.37 -30.57
N ASP A 607 -31.39 32.73 -31.86
CA ASP A 607 -30.39 32.24 -32.81
C ASP A 607 -29.14 33.15 -32.81
N SER A 608 -29.34 34.46 -32.86
CA SER A 608 -28.26 35.46 -32.90
C SER A 608 -27.80 35.90 -31.50
N CYS A 609 -28.63 35.72 -30.49
CA CYS A 609 -28.44 36.22 -29.13
C CYS A 609 -28.24 37.73 -29.04
N GLU A 610 -28.72 38.46 -30.05
CA GLU A 610 -28.81 39.91 -30.02
C GLU A 610 -29.95 40.35 -29.11
N THR A 611 -29.70 41.36 -28.28
CA THR A 611 -30.73 41.93 -27.40
C THR A 611 -31.83 42.58 -28.24
N ARG A 612 -33.06 42.08 -28.11
CA ARG A 612 -34.24 42.62 -28.81
C ARG A 612 -34.99 43.61 -27.94
N LEU A 613 -35.21 43.29 -26.67
CA LEU A 613 -35.94 44.13 -25.72
C LEU A 613 -35.30 44.09 -24.33
N VAL A 614 -35.45 45.18 -23.60
CA VAL A 614 -35.13 45.28 -22.17
C VAL A 614 -36.41 45.61 -21.41
N LEU A 615 -36.89 44.66 -20.61
CA LEU A 615 -38.09 44.81 -19.79
C LEU A 615 -37.72 45.50 -18.48
N ARG A 616 -38.16 46.75 -18.35
CA ARG A 616 -37.91 47.60 -17.17
C ARG A 616 -39.21 47.83 -16.42
N GLY A 617 -39.20 47.62 -15.10
CA GLY A 617 -40.36 47.93 -14.26
C GLY A 617 -40.34 47.29 -12.88
N HIS A 618 -39.66 46.16 -12.71
CA HIS A 618 -39.46 45.61 -11.38
C HIS A 618 -38.55 46.50 -10.54
N ARG A 619 -38.84 46.61 -9.25
CA ARG A 619 -38.09 47.45 -8.29
C ARG A 619 -37.04 46.66 -7.53
N HIS A 620 -37.15 45.34 -7.53
CA HIS A 620 -36.23 44.41 -6.91
C HIS A 620 -36.02 43.18 -7.80
N ARG A 621 -35.15 42.28 -7.34
CA ARG A 621 -34.73 41.06 -8.04
C ARG A 621 -35.93 40.27 -8.57
N VAL A 622 -35.85 39.83 -9.82
CA VAL A 622 -36.78 38.86 -10.40
C VAL A 622 -36.30 37.46 -10.06
N TRP A 623 -37.17 36.65 -9.45
CA TRP A 623 -36.87 35.28 -9.03
C TRP A 623 -37.24 34.24 -10.06
N ASP A 624 -38.33 34.46 -10.80
CA ASP A 624 -38.85 33.49 -11.75
C ASP A 624 -39.60 34.17 -12.89
N ALA A 625 -39.76 33.46 -13.98
CA ALA A 625 -40.53 33.89 -15.13
C ALA A 625 -41.17 32.70 -15.84
N ALA A 626 -42.25 32.94 -16.57
CA ALA A 626 -42.91 31.90 -17.37
C ALA A 626 -43.58 32.52 -18.60
N PHE A 627 -43.49 31.85 -19.75
CA PHE A 627 -44.30 32.18 -20.90
C PHE A 627 -45.66 31.49 -20.82
N SER A 628 -46.72 32.14 -21.31
CA SER A 628 -47.99 31.45 -21.60
C SER A 628 -47.78 30.43 -22.72
N ALA A 629 -48.57 29.35 -22.75
CA ALA A 629 -48.41 28.27 -23.73
C ALA A 629 -48.55 28.74 -25.19
N ASP A 630 -49.31 29.81 -25.43
CA ASP A 630 -49.48 30.45 -26.74
C ASP A 630 -48.42 31.53 -27.05
N GLY A 631 -47.49 31.78 -26.12
CA GLY A 631 -46.42 32.76 -26.24
C GLY A 631 -46.87 34.22 -26.23
N ARG A 632 -48.15 34.51 -25.97
CA ARG A 632 -48.69 35.87 -25.97
C ARG A 632 -48.29 36.68 -24.74
N TYR A 633 -48.03 36.01 -23.63
CA TYR A 633 -47.71 36.66 -22.37
C TYR A 633 -46.42 36.10 -21.79
N LEU A 634 -45.64 36.99 -21.19
CA LEU A 634 -44.55 36.65 -20.30
C LEU A 634 -44.92 37.12 -18.89
N ALA A 635 -44.92 36.23 -17.91
CA ALA A 635 -45.10 36.58 -16.50
C ALA A 635 -43.76 36.56 -15.78
N THR A 636 -43.54 37.49 -14.86
CA THR A 636 -42.30 37.61 -14.08
C THR A 636 -42.61 37.87 -12.61
N ALA A 637 -41.94 37.15 -11.71
CA ALA A 637 -42.15 37.23 -10.26
C ALA A 637 -40.92 37.85 -9.60
N SER A 638 -41.15 38.77 -8.65
CA SER A 638 -40.08 39.56 -8.07
C SER A 638 -40.15 39.67 -6.55
N ALA A 639 -38.98 39.92 -5.96
CA ALA A 639 -38.81 40.37 -4.59
C ALA A 639 -39.49 41.71 -4.28
N ASP A 640 -40.00 42.43 -5.29
CA ASP A 640 -40.82 43.63 -5.09
C ASP A 640 -42.29 43.33 -4.77
N GLN A 641 -42.60 42.06 -4.45
CA GLN A 641 -43.90 41.55 -4.06
C GLN A 641 -44.95 41.61 -5.18
N THR A 642 -44.49 41.79 -6.44
CA THR A 642 -45.38 41.87 -7.60
C THR A 642 -45.11 40.77 -8.61
N VAL A 643 -46.16 40.43 -9.34
CA VAL A 643 -46.08 39.68 -10.60
C VAL A 643 -46.36 40.65 -11.73
N ARG A 644 -45.49 40.73 -12.74
CA ARG A 644 -45.74 41.54 -13.94
C ARG A 644 -46.04 40.65 -15.12
N ILE A 645 -47.02 41.06 -15.92
CA ILE A 645 -47.36 40.44 -17.20
C ILE A 645 -46.91 41.38 -18.32
N TRP A 646 -46.13 40.85 -19.24
CA TRP A 646 -45.53 41.57 -20.35
C TRP A 646 -46.04 41.04 -21.68
N ASP A 647 -46.12 41.92 -22.66
CA ASP A 647 -46.16 41.55 -24.06
C ASP A 647 -44.71 41.31 -24.53
N PRO A 648 -44.34 40.06 -24.87
CA PRO A 648 -42.97 39.73 -25.26
C PRO A 648 -42.56 40.27 -26.64
N GLN A 649 -43.50 40.75 -27.47
CA GLN A 649 -43.18 41.33 -28.78
C GLN A 649 -42.85 42.81 -28.71
N THR A 650 -43.51 43.55 -27.81
CA THR A 650 -43.35 45.00 -27.65
C THR A 650 -42.51 45.37 -26.43
N GLY A 651 -42.42 44.47 -25.45
CA GLY A 651 -41.81 44.72 -24.14
C GLY A 651 -42.69 45.55 -23.20
N ALA A 652 -43.94 45.82 -23.59
CA ALA A 652 -44.87 46.58 -22.76
C ALA A 652 -45.31 45.76 -21.54
N CYS A 653 -45.27 46.38 -20.35
CA CYS A 653 -45.90 45.83 -19.16
C CYS A 653 -47.43 46.00 -19.29
N LEU A 654 -48.15 44.91 -19.49
CA LEU A 654 -49.61 44.90 -19.64
C LEU A 654 -50.31 44.99 -18.27
N HIS A 655 -49.81 44.23 -17.29
CA HIS A 655 -50.38 44.19 -15.96
C HIS A 655 -49.30 44.13 -14.88
N GLU A 656 -49.58 44.79 -13.75
CA GLU A 656 -48.85 44.63 -12.49
C GLU A 656 -49.83 44.06 -11.46
N LEU A 657 -49.65 42.79 -11.13
CA LEU A 657 -50.47 42.06 -10.19
C LEU A 657 -49.86 42.20 -8.79
N ARG A 658 -50.68 42.65 -7.84
CA ARG A 658 -50.34 42.82 -6.43
C ARG A 658 -51.28 41.97 -5.59
N GLY A 659 -50.80 41.47 -4.45
CA GLY A 659 -51.61 40.61 -3.57
C GLY A 659 -50.79 39.72 -2.64
N HIS A 660 -49.49 39.57 -2.90
CA HIS A 660 -48.55 38.96 -1.98
C HIS A 660 -47.99 39.99 -1.00
N ASP A 661 -47.76 39.55 0.23
CA ASP A 661 -47.23 40.37 1.32
C ASP A 661 -45.69 40.27 1.42
N ASP A 662 -45.07 39.38 0.63
CA ASP A 662 -43.62 39.16 0.55
C ASP A 662 -43.17 38.76 -0.88
N ALA A 663 -41.88 38.50 -1.07
CA ALA A 663 -41.24 38.19 -2.34
C ALA A 663 -41.93 37.05 -3.09
N VAL A 664 -42.33 37.29 -4.34
CA VAL A 664 -42.88 36.23 -5.21
C VAL A 664 -41.72 35.44 -5.78
N MET A 665 -41.69 34.12 -5.53
CA MET A 665 -40.53 33.28 -5.80
C MET A 665 -40.72 32.32 -6.98
N ALA A 666 -41.96 31.98 -7.33
CA ALA A 666 -42.26 31.03 -8.40
C ALA A 666 -43.53 31.37 -9.16
N LEU A 667 -43.55 31.04 -10.45
CA LEU A 667 -44.69 31.20 -11.34
C LEU A 667 -44.95 29.94 -12.17
N ALA A 668 -46.22 29.67 -12.47
CA ALA A 668 -46.59 28.66 -13.45
C ALA A 668 -47.86 29.07 -14.20
N PHE A 669 -47.77 29.20 -15.51
CA PHE A 669 -48.96 29.30 -16.35
C PHE A 669 -49.70 27.96 -16.38
N HIS A 670 -51.02 28.01 -16.30
CA HIS A 670 -51.84 26.86 -16.65
C HIS A 670 -51.75 26.62 -18.17
N PRO A 671 -51.81 25.36 -18.65
CA PRO A 671 -51.74 25.02 -20.08
C PRO A 671 -52.80 25.69 -20.98
N ASP A 672 -53.84 26.30 -20.41
CA ASP A 672 -54.85 27.05 -21.16
C ASP A 672 -54.39 28.47 -21.54
N GLY A 673 -53.24 28.92 -21.02
CA GLY A 673 -52.65 30.23 -21.24
C GLY A 673 -53.38 31.40 -20.55
N ALA A 674 -54.48 31.14 -19.85
CA ALA A 674 -55.34 32.17 -19.27
C ALA A 674 -55.19 32.32 -17.75
N ARG A 675 -54.73 31.27 -17.06
CA ARG A 675 -54.54 31.27 -15.61
C ARG A 675 -53.05 31.22 -15.24
N LEU A 676 -52.67 31.93 -14.19
CA LEU A 676 -51.29 32.01 -13.71
C LEU A 676 -51.25 31.77 -12.21
N ILE A 677 -50.54 30.74 -11.79
CA ILE A 677 -50.31 30.48 -10.37
C ILE A 677 -49.02 31.17 -9.94
N SER A 678 -49.06 31.85 -8.79
CA SER A 678 -47.91 32.49 -8.14
C SER A 678 -47.74 31.99 -6.71
N ALA A 679 -46.49 31.85 -6.28
CA ALA A 679 -46.13 31.44 -4.92
C ALA A 679 -45.07 32.38 -4.35
N ALA A 680 -45.23 32.77 -3.08
CA ALA A 680 -44.40 33.76 -2.43
C ALA A 680 -43.89 33.30 -1.06
N ASP A 681 -42.88 34.01 -0.54
CA ASP A 681 -42.25 33.76 0.77
C ASP A 681 -43.18 34.09 1.96
N ASP A 682 -44.32 34.75 1.69
CA ASP A 682 -45.41 34.96 2.65
C ASP A 682 -46.17 33.66 3.01
N GLY A 683 -45.77 32.53 2.42
CA GLY A 683 -46.37 31.22 2.64
C GLY A 683 -47.67 31.00 1.87
N ARG A 684 -48.03 31.85 0.92
CA ARG A 684 -49.27 31.76 0.12
C ARG A 684 -49.01 31.38 -1.33
N ILE A 685 -50.01 30.70 -1.90
CA ILE A 685 -50.13 30.41 -3.33
C ILE A 685 -51.43 31.08 -3.83
N GLN A 686 -51.35 31.82 -4.93
CA GLN A 686 -52.47 32.53 -5.55
C GLN A 686 -52.62 32.13 -7.01
N VAL A 687 -53.86 32.15 -7.53
CA VAL A 687 -54.23 31.76 -8.91
C VAL A 687 -54.82 32.94 -9.66
#